data_AF-A0AA42VP15-F1
#
_entry.id   AF-A0AA42VP15-F1
#
_cell.length_a   1.000
_cell.length_b   1.000
_cell.length_c   1.000
_cell.angle_alpha   90.00
_cell.angle_beta   90.00
_cell.angle_gamma   90.00
#
_symmetry.space_group_name_H-M   'P 1'
#
loop_
_entity.id
_entity.type
_entity.pdbx_description
1 polymer ?
#
loop_
_entity_poly.entity_id
_entity_poly.type
_entity_poly.pdbx_seq_one_letter_code
_entity_poly.pdbx_strand_id
1 'polypeptide(L)'
;MNRCLRPTLLSLALCAALPLHASEADAATDAAATGAERSPTELAAVRVQAGKPKTDTARVNAFGGGSWKDTPASVNVLERDYLDRRQVRSLSELASNDASLGDAYAPVGYYQNIAIRGFALDAATGYRFNGLSIAGEQRLALENVQSVEILKGEAGLAAGVMAPGGIINYIGKRPAEVRTATLGTDSEGSRYVAVDVGHWITPRFGLRLNAAWDSSNSYVEHADGRRNFYSLAADWLIGERGKLEVDANYQTSSQRSVSGYQLLGARDLPRGVDREHLLGYQPWQRPVDIASTNITALHTYDFNDAWQSRVSVGHSRSVIDDNVAFAYGCYYAAQCADGSVPGNYFAPNGDYDVYDYRSPDDTRRNQQARAELRGRFETGNVGHQLTLGADYFRRTVDKRPSVNEYVGTSNIHDAQVPVFAPSPKMPGLSARRLDSRQTAFFALNRMSFGDDWQWLAGGRFVRLDERAYDKRGIPQRHSRLSRFLPQTAVVWKATDQLNAYASYVRGISLGQEAPFWTSNADTFLPSVQSRQLEVGVKYVPVEALTLGAAVFRISQPYQYAKPDSSDVGYSFVEEGTQTHTGLELTANGQLTDALQIVASASVLQARARDTGTPAYEGHQLVNVPKVRASVHVAYALPFVQGLDVTGGWRYAGANVARADGGVRAPDYSVFDAGLRFQHRLHERAVTWNLSVDNVFNRFYWRDTGSSGGDYYLFPGAPRQARLSVTFAL
;
A
#
# COMPACT_ATOMS: atom_id res chain seq x y z
N MET A 1 -0.73 -27.23 30.03
CA MET A 1 -1.23 -26.93 31.40
C MET A 1 -2.39 -25.95 31.32
N ASN A 2 -3.32 -25.99 32.28
CA ASN A 2 -4.62 -25.34 32.18
C ASN A 2 -4.51 -23.79 32.15
N ARG A 3 -5.02 -23.14 31.09
CA ARG A 3 -5.36 -21.70 31.13
C ARG A 3 -6.82 -21.58 31.57
N CYS A 4 -7.07 -20.96 32.72
CA CYS A 4 -8.42 -20.72 33.22
C CYS A 4 -9.14 -19.67 32.36
N LEU A 5 -10.43 -19.90 32.07
CA LEU A 5 -11.33 -18.90 31.52
C LEU A 5 -11.36 -17.66 32.43
N ARG A 6 -10.95 -16.50 31.91
CA ARG A 6 -11.22 -15.19 32.52
C ARG A 6 -12.41 -14.55 31.80
N PRO A 7 -13.37 -13.93 32.49
CA PRO A 7 -14.53 -13.33 31.86
C PRO A 7 -14.14 -12.13 31.01
N THR A 8 -14.75 -12.01 29.82
CA THR A 8 -14.48 -10.94 28.86
C THR A 8 -15.14 -9.63 29.29
N LEU A 9 -14.33 -8.56 29.36
CA LEU A 9 -14.79 -7.19 29.66
C LEU A 9 -15.86 -6.66 28.68
N LEU A 10 -15.95 -7.26 27.49
CA LEU A 10 -16.99 -7.01 26.48
C LEU A 10 -18.42 -7.12 27.06
N SER A 11 -18.61 -7.92 28.11
CA SER A 11 -19.90 -8.22 28.74
C SER A 11 -20.49 -7.08 29.58
N LEU A 12 -19.68 -6.08 29.95
CA LEU A 12 -20.06 -5.04 30.92
C LEU A 12 -20.44 -3.69 30.29
N ALA A 13 -20.26 -3.53 28.98
CA ALA A 13 -20.50 -2.26 28.28
C ALA A 13 -21.93 -2.07 27.72
N LEU A 14 -22.78 -3.10 27.76
CA LEU A 14 -24.03 -3.16 26.98
C LEU A 14 -25.31 -2.72 27.72
N CYS A 15 -25.26 -2.42 29.02
CA CYS A 15 -26.46 -2.34 29.88
C CYS A 15 -26.86 -0.93 30.37
N ALA A 16 -26.42 0.14 29.69
CA ALA A 16 -26.57 1.52 30.17
C ALA A 16 -27.18 2.48 29.12
N ALA A 17 -28.34 2.13 28.54
CA ALA A 17 -29.11 3.04 27.69
C ALA A 17 -30.63 2.76 27.74
N LEU A 18 -31.37 3.60 28.47
CA LEU A 18 -32.82 3.80 28.29
C LEU A 18 -33.13 5.31 28.36
N PRO A 19 -34.13 5.80 27.60
CA PRO A 19 -34.28 7.24 27.33
C PRO A 19 -35.23 7.96 28.30
N LEU A 20 -35.16 9.29 28.28
CA LEU A 20 -36.19 10.20 28.79
C LEU A 20 -36.42 11.30 27.76
N HIS A 21 -37.69 11.56 27.42
CA HIS A 21 -38.10 12.53 26.40
C HIS A 21 -38.33 13.93 26.98
N ALA A 22 -38.07 14.95 26.15
CA ALA A 22 -38.68 16.29 26.22
C ALA A 22 -38.85 16.81 24.77
N SER A 23 -39.68 17.83 24.56
CA SER A 23 -40.18 18.26 23.24
C SER A 23 -40.32 19.80 23.16
N GLU A 24 -40.71 20.29 21.97
CA GLU A 24 -40.98 21.69 21.55
C GLU A 24 -39.73 22.42 20.99
N ALA A 25 -39.69 23.06 19.80
CA ALA A 25 -40.66 23.86 19.01
C ALA A 25 -40.86 25.29 19.57
N ASP A 26 -40.80 26.39 18.82
CA ASP A 26 -40.41 26.66 17.42
C ASP A 26 -39.87 28.13 17.34
N ALA A 27 -39.66 28.92 16.27
CA ALA A 27 -40.02 28.88 14.84
C ALA A 27 -38.96 29.59 13.95
N ALA A 28 -39.35 30.56 13.12
CA ALA A 28 -38.50 31.24 12.11
C ALA A 28 -38.83 32.73 11.89
N THR A 29 -37.90 33.48 11.28
CA THR A 29 -38.16 34.64 10.39
C THR A 29 -36.97 34.85 9.45
N ASP A 30 -37.21 35.49 8.31
CA ASP A 30 -36.32 35.55 7.14
C ASP A 30 -35.86 36.99 6.83
N ALA A 31 -34.68 37.16 6.21
CA ALA A 31 -34.21 38.43 5.65
C ALA A 31 -33.01 38.22 4.71
N ALA A 32 -33.04 38.82 3.50
CA ALA A 32 -32.03 38.61 2.46
C ALA A 32 -31.36 39.93 2.01
N ALA A 33 -30.06 39.86 1.69
CA ALA A 33 -29.30 40.90 1.01
C ALA A 33 -28.14 40.28 0.18
N THR A 34 -27.64 41.00 -0.84
CA THR A 34 -26.74 40.46 -1.87
C THR A 34 -25.41 41.22 -1.97
N GLY A 35 -24.28 40.49 -2.06
CA GLY A 35 -22.98 41.05 -2.43
C GLY A 35 -21.87 39.99 -2.36
N ALA A 36 -21.18 39.71 -3.48
CA ALA A 36 -20.26 38.58 -3.59
C ALA A 36 -18.77 38.98 -3.52
N GLU A 37 -18.29 39.36 -2.34
CA GLU A 37 -16.84 39.38 -2.05
C GLU A 37 -16.38 38.02 -1.48
N ARG A 38 -15.22 37.53 -1.90
CA ARG A 38 -14.66 36.25 -1.40
C ARG A 38 -13.86 36.44 -0.11
N SER A 39 -14.55 36.68 1.00
CA SER A 39 -13.99 36.63 2.35
C SER A 39 -14.38 35.32 3.06
N PRO A 40 -13.43 34.49 3.54
CA PRO A 40 -13.72 33.11 3.96
C PRO A 40 -14.10 32.95 5.45
N THR A 41 -14.98 33.79 6.00
CA THR A 41 -15.49 33.61 7.37
C THR A 41 -16.96 34.00 7.58
N GLU A 42 -17.88 33.28 6.95
CA GLU A 42 -19.21 33.07 7.56
C GLU A 42 -19.79 31.72 7.11
N LEU A 43 -20.11 30.85 8.07
CA LEU A 43 -20.86 29.61 7.86
C LEU A 43 -22.02 29.61 8.86
N ALA A 44 -23.25 29.50 8.35
CA ALA A 44 -24.45 29.55 9.16
C ALA A 44 -24.54 28.40 10.18
N ALA A 45 -25.37 28.58 11.21
CA ALA A 45 -25.47 27.66 12.35
C ALA A 45 -25.66 26.20 11.93
N VAL A 46 -24.86 25.30 12.52
CA VAL A 46 -24.65 23.92 12.06
C VAL A 46 -25.84 23.01 12.40
N ARG A 47 -26.92 23.12 11.62
CA ARG A 47 -27.97 22.09 11.54
C ARG A 47 -27.41 20.89 10.76
N VAL A 48 -26.95 19.85 11.47
CA VAL A 48 -26.33 18.67 10.84
C VAL A 48 -27.37 17.84 10.08
N GLN A 49 -27.47 18.11 8.79
CA GLN A 49 -27.86 17.15 7.76
C GLN A 49 -26.60 16.72 6.98
N ALA A 50 -26.59 15.49 6.46
CA ALA A 50 -25.37 14.77 6.09
C ALA A 50 -24.74 15.16 4.72
N GLY A 51 -24.56 16.45 4.45
CA GLY A 51 -23.80 16.95 3.31
C GLY A 51 -22.28 16.85 3.53
N LYS A 52 -21.67 15.71 3.20
CA LYS A 52 -20.19 15.57 3.22
C LYS A 52 -19.57 16.44 2.11
N PRO A 53 -18.63 17.35 2.41
CA PRO A 53 -17.83 18.00 1.38
C PRO A 53 -17.04 16.96 0.59
N LYS A 54 -17.19 16.95 -0.75
CA LYS A 54 -16.48 16.00 -1.62
C LYS A 54 -15.00 16.37 -1.71
N THR A 55 -14.12 15.37 -1.76
CA THR A 55 -12.72 15.56 -2.14
C THR A 55 -12.63 15.80 -3.65
N ASP A 56 -12.93 17.03 -4.08
CA ASP A 56 -12.90 17.34 -5.50
C ASP A 56 -11.47 17.27 -6.06
N THR A 57 -11.34 16.65 -7.23
CA THR A 57 -10.10 16.10 -7.83
C THR A 57 -9.34 15.07 -6.98
N ALA A 58 -9.35 13.82 -7.45
CA ALA A 58 -8.26 12.88 -7.16
C ALA A 58 -6.97 13.44 -7.78
N ARG A 59 -5.94 13.69 -6.97
CA ARG A 59 -4.68 14.37 -7.35
C ARG A 59 -3.67 13.43 -8.03
N VAL A 60 -4.16 12.49 -8.85
CA VAL A 60 -3.35 11.50 -9.59
C VAL A 60 -2.68 12.17 -10.80
N ASN A 61 -1.62 12.93 -10.53
CA ASN A 61 -0.90 13.77 -11.50
C ASN A 61 -0.21 13.02 -12.67
N ALA A 62 -0.38 11.69 -12.78
CA ALA A 62 0.26 10.87 -13.82
C ALA A 62 -0.18 11.22 -15.24
N PHE A 63 -1.36 11.80 -15.42
CA PHE A 63 -1.89 12.25 -16.71
C PHE A 63 -2.22 13.76 -16.68
N GLY A 64 -1.49 14.53 -15.88
CA GLY A 64 -1.81 15.90 -15.52
C GLY A 64 -2.96 15.97 -14.48
N GLY A 65 -3.35 17.18 -14.08
CA GLY A 65 -4.56 17.37 -13.26
C GLY A 65 -5.84 17.16 -14.08
N GLY A 66 -6.94 16.73 -13.45
CA GLY A 66 -8.23 16.49 -14.12
C GLY A 66 -9.22 15.83 -13.17
N SER A 67 -10.45 15.56 -13.63
CA SER A 67 -11.39 14.74 -12.85
C SER A 67 -11.00 13.25 -12.89
N TRP A 68 -11.61 12.42 -12.03
CA TRP A 68 -11.47 10.96 -12.14
C TRP A 68 -11.92 10.44 -13.52
N LYS A 69 -12.95 11.05 -14.12
CA LYS A 69 -13.52 10.65 -15.42
C LYS A 69 -12.59 11.00 -16.59
N ASP A 70 -11.83 12.09 -16.50
CA ASP A 70 -10.94 12.58 -17.57
C ASP A 70 -9.52 11.96 -17.54
N THR A 71 -9.14 11.29 -16.45
CA THR A 71 -7.85 10.59 -16.34
C THR A 71 -7.91 9.26 -17.14
N PRO A 72 -7.11 9.07 -18.21
CA PRO A 72 -7.17 7.87 -19.07
C PRO A 72 -6.33 6.70 -18.51
N ALA A 73 -6.59 6.36 -17.25
CA ALA A 73 -6.03 5.21 -16.57
C ALA A 73 -6.94 4.75 -15.42
N SER A 74 -6.81 3.48 -15.08
CA SER A 74 -7.50 2.83 -13.97
C SER A 74 -7.00 3.38 -12.62
N VAL A 75 -7.89 4.12 -11.94
CA VAL A 75 -7.63 4.77 -10.66
C VAL A 75 -8.73 4.38 -9.68
N ASN A 76 -8.35 3.91 -8.50
CA ASN A 76 -9.23 3.73 -7.34
C ASN A 76 -8.85 4.74 -6.24
N VAL A 77 -9.83 5.21 -5.45
CA VAL A 77 -9.61 6.18 -4.36
C VAL A 77 -10.38 5.71 -3.13
N LEU A 78 -9.65 5.47 -2.04
CA LEU A 78 -10.21 5.04 -0.76
C LEU A 78 -10.23 6.24 0.19
N GLU A 79 -11.44 6.77 0.42
CA GLU A 79 -11.70 7.97 1.20
C GLU A 79 -11.64 7.75 2.72
N ARG A 80 -11.39 8.83 3.49
CA ARG A 80 -11.25 8.81 4.96
C ARG A 80 -12.32 7.97 5.66
N ASP A 81 -13.58 8.25 5.36
CA ASP A 81 -14.73 7.59 5.99
C ASP A 81 -14.81 6.09 5.68
N TYR A 82 -14.26 5.63 4.55
CA TYR A 82 -14.12 4.20 4.25
C TYR A 82 -13.00 3.56 5.08
N LEU A 83 -11.84 4.23 5.17
CA LEU A 83 -10.71 3.77 5.99
C LEU A 83 -11.10 3.66 7.48
N ASP A 84 -11.92 4.60 7.96
CA ASP A 84 -12.49 4.58 9.32
C ASP A 84 -13.53 3.47 9.50
N ARG A 85 -14.51 3.33 8.59
CA ARG A 85 -15.51 2.22 8.60
C ARG A 85 -14.86 0.84 8.61
N ARG A 86 -13.76 0.65 7.87
CA ARG A 86 -12.99 -0.62 7.83
C ARG A 86 -11.95 -0.77 8.92
N GLN A 87 -11.64 0.28 9.69
CA GLN A 87 -10.57 0.33 10.69
C GLN A 87 -9.21 -0.14 10.14
N VAL A 88 -8.83 0.32 8.93
CA VAL A 88 -7.62 -0.12 8.22
C VAL A 88 -6.35 0.33 8.96
N ARG A 89 -5.45 -0.61 9.28
CA ARG A 89 -4.17 -0.35 9.98
C ARG A 89 -2.92 -0.94 9.30
N SER A 90 -3.06 -1.70 8.21
CA SER A 90 -1.95 -2.37 7.52
C SER A 90 -2.06 -2.31 5.99
N LEU A 91 -0.95 -2.61 5.27
CA LEU A 91 -0.95 -2.67 3.80
C LEU A 91 -1.73 -3.88 3.28
N SER A 92 -1.69 -5.02 3.98
CA SER A 92 -2.54 -6.17 3.67
C SER A 92 -4.03 -5.85 3.79
N GLU A 93 -4.43 -5.12 4.84
CA GLU A 93 -5.82 -4.66 4.98
C GLU A 93 -6.20 -3.67 3.89
N LEU A 94 -5.32 -2.72 3.54
CA LEU A 94 -5.52 -1.79 2.43
C LEU A 94 -5.73 -2.55 1.10
N ALA A 95 -4.84 -3.52 0.80
CA ALA A 95 -4.89 -4.35 -0.39
C ALA A 95 -6.12 -5.26 -0.46
N SER A 96 -6.72 -5.63 0.68
CA SER A 96 -7.94 -6.45 0.70
C SER A 96 -9.17 -5.76 0.07
N ASN A 97 -9.15 -4.43 -0.06
CA ASN A 97 -10.26 -3.63 -0.60
C ASN A 97 -10.24 -3.48 -2.14
N ASP A 98 -9.19 -3.95 -2.82
CA ASP A 98 -9.07 -3.83 -4.28
C ASP A 98 -8.59 -5.15 -4.91
N ALA A 99 -9.39 -5.72 -5.80
CA ALA A 99 -9.10 -6.97 -6.51
C ALA A 99 -7.85 -6.91 -7.41
N SER A 100 -7.37 -5.73 -7.79
CA SER A 100 -6.09 -5.56 -8.51
C SER A 100 -4.87 -5.64 -7.61
N LEU A 101 -5.05 -5.55 -6.29
CA LEU A 101 -3.99 -5.57 -5.28
C LEU A 101 -3.90 -6.95 -4.62
N GLY A 102 -2.72 -7.31 -4.13
CA GLY A 102 -2.48 -8.48 -3.28
C GLY A 102 -1.17 -8.37 -2.53
N ASP A 103 -1.02 -9.11 -1.42
CA ASP A 103 0.24 -9.16 -0.68
C ASP A 103 1.39 -9.71 -1.54
N ALA A 104 2.60 -9.21 -1.33
CA ALA A 104 3.82 -9.66 -2.01
C ALA A 104 5.00 -9.57 -1.04
N TYR A 105 5.04 -10.52 -0.09
CA TYR A 105 5.83 -10.47 1.15
C TYR A 105 5.26 -9.46 2.17
N ALA A 106 4.32 -9.95 2.99
CA ALA A 106 3.69 -9.17 4.06
C ALA A 106 3.64 -9.91 5.42
N PRO A 107 4.78 -10.41 5.96
CA PRO A 107 4.82 -11.07 7.27
C PRO A 107 4.28 -10.18 8.42
N VAL A 108 3.82 -10.83 9.50
CA VAL A 108 3.51 -10.14 10.76
C VAL A 108 4.82 -9.65 11.38
N GLY A 109 4.79 -8.49 12.03
CA GLY A 109 5.95 -7.89 12.70
C GLY A 109 6.88 -7.03 11.83
N TYR A 110 6.99 -7.31 10.54
CA TYR A 110 7.87 -6.60 9.61
C TYR A 110 7.22 -5.34 8.99
N TYR A 111 7.88 -4.72 8.02
CA TYR A 111 7.17 -3.94 7.00
C TYR A 111 6.53 -4.89 5.96
N GLN A 112 5.57 -4.39 5.19
CA GLN A 112 4.84 -5.19 4.22
C GLN A 112 5.07 -4.60 2.81
N ASN A 113 5.06 -5.46 1.80
CA ASN A 113 4.96 -5.03 0.40
C ASN A 113 3.75 -5.69 -0.28
N ILE A 114 3.24 -5.04 -1.33
CA ILE A 114 2.10 -5.50 -2.11
C ILE A 114 2.43 -5.52 -3.60
N ALA A 115 1.67 -6.27 -4.36
CA ALA A 115 1.61 -6.22 -5.82
C ALA A 115 0.36 -5.48 -6.30
N ILE A 116 0.48 -4.80 -7.44
CA ILE A 116 -0.65 -4.32 -8.24
C ILE A 116 -0.56 -4.99 -9.61
N ARG A 117 -1.68 -5.52 -10.13
CA ARG A 117 -1.73 -6.26 -11.41
C ARG A 117 -0.72 -7.42 -11.49
N GLY A 118 -0.37 -8.00 -10.34
CA GLY A 118 0.60 -9.09 -10.22
C GLY A 118 2.08 -8.66 -10.22
N PHE A 119 2.41 -7.38 -10.36
CA PHE A 119 3.78 -6.89 -10.17
C PHE A 119 3.95 -6.32 -8.76
N ALA A 120 4.93 -6.84 -8.01
CA ALA A 120 5.32 -6.27 -6.72
C ALA A 120 5.75 -4.79 -6.87
N LEU A 121 5.36 -3.94 -5.92
CA LEU A 121 5.74 -2.53 -5.94
C LEU A 121 7.21 -2.35 -5.56
N ASP A 122 7.88 -1.43 -6.25
CA ASP A 122 9.23 -1.00 -5.89
C ASP A 122 9.17 -0.15 -4.62
N ALA A 123 9.87 -0.58 -3.56
CA ALA A 123 9.86 0.12 -2.27
C ALA A 123 10.56 1.49 -2.30
N ALA A 124 11.36 1.81 -3.32
CA ALA A 124 11.97 3.14 -3.44
C ALA A 124 11.05 4.19 -4.10
N THR A 125 10.03 3.80 -4.86
CA THR A 125 9.31 4.71 -5.78
C THR A 125 7.79 4.48 -5.86
N GLY A 126 7.31 3.27 -5.57
CA GLY A 126 5.91 2.85 -5.67
C GLY A 126 5.00 3.40 -4.57
N TYR A 127 5.56 3.72 -3.41
CA TYR A 127 4.85 4.34 -2.29
C TYR A 127 5.14 5.84 -2.23
N ARG A 128 4.09 6.65 -2.12
CA ARG A 128 4.18 8.11 -2.23
C ARG A 128 3.31 8.80 -1.18
N PHE A 129 3.76 9.93 -0.66
CA PHE A 129 2.99 10.81 0.21
C PHE A 129 2.93 12.20 -0.44
N ASN A 130 1.73 12.78 -0.57
CA ASN A 130 1.48 14.03 -1.31
C ASN A 130 2.14 14.09 -2.71
N GLY A 131 2.22 12.94 -3.40
CA GLY A 131 2.83 12.80 -4.74
C GLY A 131 4.35 12.59 -4.76
N LEU A 132 5.04 12.65 -3.62
CA LEU A 132 6.49 12.48 -3.50
C LEU A 132 6.86 11.10 -2.94
N SER A 133 7.99 10.53 -3.35
CA SER A 133 8.42 9.19 -2.91
C SER A 133 8.71 9.14 -1.41
N ILE A 134 8.22 8.07 -0.76
CA ILE A 134 8.62 7.64 0.57
C ILE A 134 9.25 6.25 0.49
N ALA A 135 10.08 5.88 1.47
CA ALA A 135 10.60 4.51 1.56
C ALA A 135 9.45 3.55 1.93
N GLY A 136 9.17 2.55 1.09
CA GLY A 136 8.16 1.52 1.33
C GLY A 136 8.57 0.55 2.45
N GLU A 137 9.85 0.50 2.80
CA GLU A 137 10.39 -0.30 3.90
C GLU A 137 10.11 0.35 5.27
N GLN A 138 8.83 0.64 5.54
CA GLN A 138 8.33 1.15 6.82
C GLN A 138 6.91 0.63 7.07
N ARG A 139 6.43 0.68 8.33
CA ARG A 139 4.99 0.50 8.58
C ARG A 139 4.22 1.70 8.05
N LEU A 140 3.04 1.46 7.48
CA LEU A 140 2.15 2.54 7.04
C LEU A 140 1.36 3.11 8.23
N ALA A 141 1.43 4.43 8.41
CA ALA A 141 0.46 5.17 9.21
C ALA A 141 -0.69 5.66 8.31
N LEU A 142 -1.90 5.69 8.86
CA LEU A 142 -3.10 6.17 8.15
C LEU A 142 -3.84 7.26 8.92
N GLU A 143 -3.40 7.60 10.13
CA GLU A 143 -4.01 8.58 11.02
C GLU A 143 -3.93 10.02 10.49
N ASN A 144 -2.86 10.35 9.75
CA ASN A 144 -2.68 11.64 9.08
C ASN A 144 -3.16 11.64 7.61
N VAL A 145 -3.72 10.53 7.12
CA VAL A 145 -4.13 10.36 5.72
C VAL A 145 -5.60 10.71 5.56
N GLN A 146 -5.91 11.55 4.57
CA GLN A 146 -7.26 11.90 4.14
C GLN A 146 -7.80 10.88 3.14
N SER A 147 -7.00 10.48 2.15
CA SER A 147 -7.39 9.47 1.17
C SER A 147 -6.19 8.70 0.64
N VAL A 148 -6.44 7.49 0.15
CA VAL A 148 -5.45 6.66 -0.54
C VAL A 148 -5.81 6.55 -2.01
N GLU A 149 -4.95 7.05 -2.88
CA GLU A 149 -5.08 6.96 -4.33
C GLU A 149 -4.26 5.77 -4.84
N ILE A 150 -4.92 4.87 -5.57
CA ILE A 150 -4.32 3.68 -6.19
C ILE A 150 -4.37 3.89 -7.70
N LEU A 151 -3.22 4.22 -8.30
CA LEU A 151 -3.08 4.25 -9.76
C LEU A 151 -2.54 2.89 -10.22
N LYS A 152 -3.31 2.22 -11.08
CA LYS A 152 -3.01 0.88 -11.58
C LYS A 152 -2.31 0.98 -12.93
N GLY A 153 -1.22 0.24 -13.08
CA GLY A 153 -0.40 0.26 -14.27
C GLY A 153 0.63 1.39 -14.34
N GLU A 154 1.19 1.56 -15.52
CA GLU A 154 2.32 2.45 -15.80
C GLU A 154 2.09 3.92 -15.42
N ALA A 155 2.97 4.46 -14.55
CA ALA A 155 2.88 5.81 -13.99
C ALA A 155 4.11 6.69 -14.29
N GLY A 156 4.82 6.42 -15.40
CA GLY A 156 6.14 6.98 -15.71
C GLY A 156 6.26 8.51 -15.60
N LEU A 157 5.22 9.28 -15.96
CA LEU A 157 5.24 10.75 -15.77
C LEU A 157 5.21 11.16 -14.29
N ALA A 158 4.34 10.54 -13.47
CA ALA A 158 4.16 10.87 -12.06
C ALA A 158 5.31 10.39 -11.16
N ALA A 159 5.75 9.14 -11.34
CA ALA A 159 6.70 8.51 -10.42
C ALA A 159 8.14 8.43 -10.98
N GLY A 160 8.30 8.45 -12.30
CA GLY A 160 9.59 8.33 -12.96
C GLY A 160 9.97 6.87 -13.22
N VAL A 161 11.05 6.42 -12.58
CA VAL A 161 11.37 4.99 -12.53
C VAL A 161 10.43 4.35 -11.50
N MET A 162 9.68 3.31 -11.87
CA MET A 162 8.74 2.59 -11.00
C MET A 162 8.43 1.19 -11.54
N ALA A 163 7.90 0.30 -10.70
CA ALA A 163 7.51 -1.06 -11.12
C ALA A 163 6.14 -1.06 -11.84
N PRO A 164 5.97 -1.73 -12.98
CA PRO A 164 4.79 -1.63 -13.86
C PRO A 164 3.40 -1.84 -13.23
N GLY A 165 3.32 -2.40 -12.02
CA GLY A 165 2.07 -2.63 -11.33
C GLY A 165 1.28 -1.36 -11.04
N GLY A 166 1.94 -0.27 -10.63
CA GLY A 166 1.28 0.97 -10.24
C GLY A 166 1.99 1.75 -9.16
N ILE A 167 1.25 2.68 -8.55
CA ILE A 167 1.68 3.42 -7.35
C ILE A 167 0.53 3.56 -6.36
N ILE A 168 0.88 3.64 -5.07
CA ILE A 168 -0.02 4.10 -4.01
C ILE A 168 0.43 5.50 -3.59
N ASN A 169 -0.51 6.44 -3.58
CA ASN A 169 -0.29 7.82 -3.15
C ASN A 169 -1.20 8.17 -1.97
N TYR A 170 -0.60 8.49 -0.84
CA TYR A 170 -1.28 8.90 0.39
C TYR A 170 -1.44 10.43 0.40
N ILE A 171 -2.67 10.91 0.50
CA ILE A 171 -2.99 12.35 0.60
C ILE A 171 -3.05 12.76 2.08
N GLY A 172 -2.26 13.75 2.48
CA GLY A 172 -2.24 14.27 3.85
C GLY A 172 -3.49 15.07 4.22
N LYS A 173 -3.94 14.94 5.47
CA LYS A 173 -4.99 15.77 6.08
C LYS A 173 -4.54 17.24 6.18
N ARG A 174 -5.27 18.16 5.54
CA ARG A 174 -5.03 19.62 5.69
C ARG A 174 -5.67 20.19 6.97
N PRO A 175 -5.24 21.38 7.45
CA PRO A 175 -5.89 22.14 8.52
C PRO A 175 -7.37 22.40 8.28
N ALA A 176 -8.16 22.08 9.29
CA ALA A 176 -9.60 22.29 9.40
C ALA A 176 -9.95 22.32 10.89
N GLU A 177 -11.08 22.91 11.25
CA GLU A 177 -11.56 22.89 12.65
C GLU A 177 -12.00 21.47 13.02
N VAL A 178 -11.10 20.75 13.71
CA VAL A 178 -11.33 19.37 14.17
C VAL A 178 -10.66 19.17 15.52
N ARG A 179 -11.37 18.52 16.44
CA ARG A 179 -10.82 18.06 17.72
C ARG A 179 -11.47 16.74 18.04
N THR A 180 -10.73 15.64 17.91
CA THR A 180 -11.23 14.30 18.23
C THR A 180 -10.21 13.47 18.98
N ALA A 181 -10.70 12.57 19.83
CA ALA A 181 -9.95 11.46 20.39
C ALA A 181 -10.62 10.15 19.98
N THR A 182 -9.82 9.13 19.66
CA THR A 182 -10.27 7.77 19.37
C THR A 182 -9.61 6.81 20.35
N LEU A 183 -10.41 5.93 20.95
CA LEU A 183 -9.97 4.79 21.73
C LEU A 183 -10.34 3.50 20.99
N GLY A 184 -9.56 2.43 21.13
CA GLY A 184 -9.91 1.14 20.55
C GLY A 184 -9.18 -0.06 21.13
N THR A 185 -9.72 -1.24 20.85
CA THR A 185 -9.22 -2.55 21.29
C THR A 185 -9.68 -3.65 20.33
N ASP A 186 -9.21 -4.87 20.50
CA ASP A 186 -9.54 -6.02 19.65
C ASP A 186 -9.65 -7.34 20.45
N SER A 187 -9.89 -8.45 19.74
CA SER A 187 -10.00 -9.79 20.31
C SER A 187 -8.73 -10.29 21.01
N GLU A 188 -7.56 -9.76 20.63
CA GLU A 188 -6.27 -10.13 21.21
C GLU A 188 -5.94 -9.28 22.45
N GLY A 189 -6.75 -8.24 22.71
CA GLY A 189 -6.59 -7.33 23.84
C GLY A 189 -5.65 -6.15 23.57
N SER A 190 -5.38 -5.83 22.29
CA SER A 190 -4.62 -4.64 21.90
C SER A 190 -5.25 -3.37 22.44
N ARG A 191 -4.48 -2.27 22.47
CA ARG A 191 -4.96 -0.98 22.95
C ARG A 191 -4.51 0.11 22.01
N TYR A 192 -5.47 0.90 21.52
CA TYR A 192 -5.26 1.97 20.57
C TYR A 192 -5.76 3.30 21.13
N VAL A 193 -4.95 4.34 20.98
CA VAL A 193 -5.31 5.72 21.31
C VAL A 193 -4.84 6.61 20.17
N ALA A 194 -5.71 7.46 19.63
CA ALA A 194 -5.33 8.45 18.62
C ALA A 194 -6.03 9.80 18.85
N VAL A 195 -5.41 10.88 18.38
CA VAL A 195 -5.96 12.24 18.39
C VAL A 195 -5.81 12.92 17.03
N ASP A 196 -6.80 13.73 16.67
CA ASP A 196 -6.79 14.58 15.47
C ASP A 196 -7.25 15.98 15.88
N VAL A 197 -6.33 16.95 15.83
CA VAL A 197 -6.53 18.32 16.29
C VAL A 197 -6.05 19.29 15.22
N GLY A 198 -6.95 20.08 14.64
CA GLY A 198 -6.65 21.09 13.64
C GLY A 198 -7.34 22.41 13.96
N HIS A 199 -6.69 23.51 13.53
CA HIS A 199 -7.17 24.88 13.76
C HIS A 199 -6.52 25.88 12.79
N TRP A 200 -7.27 26.90 12.35
CA TRP A 200 -6.73 28.07 11.65
C TRP A 200 -6.33 29.17 12.63
N ILE A 201 -5.05 29.17 13.03
CA ILE A 201 -4.44 30.13 13.98
C ILE A 201 -4.55 31.57 13.49
N THR A 202 -4.52 31.77 12.16
CA THR A 202 -4.90 33.03 11.51
C THR A 202 -5.68 32.72 10.23
N PRO A 203 -6.41 33.67 9.64
CA PRO A 203 -7.09 33.48 8.34
C PRO A 203 -6.16 33.12 7.15
N ARG A 204 -4.83 33.11 7.36
CA ARG A 204 -3.82 32.72 6.37
C ARG A 204 -2.88 31.62 6.84
N PHE A 205 -3.02 31.10 8.06
CA PHE A 205 -2.14 30.06 8.60
C PHE A 205 -2.90 29.07 9.47
N GLY A 206 -2.95 27.82 9.03
CA GLY A 206 -3.57 26.71 9.76
C GLY A 206 -2.60 25.59 10.06
N LEU A 207 -2.84 24.88 11.17
CA LEU A 207 -2.12 23.67 11.56
C LEU A 207 -3.08 22.48 11.75
N ARG A 208 -2.54 21.27 11.60
CA ARG A 208 -3.19 20.02 12.03
C ARG A 208 -2.17 19.05 12.61
N LEU A 209 -2.44 18.54 13.79
CA LEU A 209 -1.66 17.54 14.49
C LEU A 209 -2.43 16.22 14.53
N ASN A 210 -1.74 15.13 14.23
CA ASN A 210 -2.19 13.78 14.54
C ASN A 210 -1.16 13.10 15.42
N ALA A 211 -1.62 12.33 16.40
CA ALA A 211 -0.76 11.44 17.15
C ALA A 211 -1.52 10.15 17.45
N ALA A 212 -0.82 9.02 17.48
CA ALA A 212 -1.40 7.73 17.81
C ALA A 212 -0.40 6.82 18.54
N TRP A 213 -0.94 5.96 19.39
CA TRP A 213 -0.24 4.93 20.13
C TRP A 213 -1.03 3.63 20.05
N ASP A 214 -0.32 2.52 19.84
CA ASP A 214 -0.89 1.19 19.73
C ASP A 214 0.00 0.21 20.52
N SER A 215 -0.56 -0.52 21.49
CA SER A 215 0.02 -1.79 21.95
C SER A 215 -0.67 -2.90 21.19
N SER A 216 0.00 -3.37 20.14
CA SER A 216 -0.54 -4.28 19.14
C SER A 216 -0.29 -5.72 19.57
N ASN A 217 -1.26 -6.31 20.24
CA ASN A 217 -1.22 -7.74 20.56
C ASN A 217 -1.39 -8.53 19.25
N SER A 218 -0.81 -9.73 19.21
CA SER A 218 -0.73 -10.54 18.00
C SER A 218 -1.50 -11.83 18.15
N TYR A 219 -2.26 -12.20 17.12
CA TYR A 219 -2.84 -13.54 17.01
C TYR A 219 -1.75 -14.64 16.84
N VAL A 220 -0.52 -14.25 16.46
CA VAL A 220 0.65 -15.14 16.50
C VAL A 220 1.35 -15.02 17.86
N GLU A 221 1.53 -16.15 18.54
CA GLU A 221 2.17 -16.26 19.86
C GLU A 221 3.55 -15.60 19.90
N HIS A 222 3.85 -14.95 21.02
CA HIS A 222 5.10 -14.20 21.27
C HIS A 222 5.40 -13.04 20.32
N ALA A 223 4.58 -12.80 19.28
CA ALA A 223 4.77 -11.74 18.29
C ALA A 223 4.02 -10.44 18.62
N ASP A 224 3.71 -10.18 19.89
CA ASP A 224 3.17 -8.89 20.35
C ASP A 224 4.12 -7.72 20.04
N GLY A 225 3.56 -6.52 19.91
CA GLY A 225 4.31 -5.33 19.53
C GLY A 225 3.70 -4.01 19.99
N ARG A 226 4.29 -2.93 19.48
CA ARG A 226 3.91 -1.54 19.81
C ARG A 226 4.17 -0.60 18.64
N ARG A 227 3.41 0.49 18.54
CA ARG A 227 3.59 1.60 17.60
C ARG A 227 3.40 2.94 18.29
N ASN A 228 4.24 3.92 17.94
CA ASN A 228 4.02 5.34 18.21
C ASN A 228 4.01 6.08 16.86
N PHE A 229 3.10 7.03 16.68
CA PHE A 229 2.99 7.85 15.47
C PHE A 229 2.69 9.31 15.83
N TYR A 230 3.31 10.23 15.11
CA TYR A 230 3.11 11.68 15.26
C TYR A 230 3.19 12.35 13.89
N SER A 231 2.36 13.35 13.62
CA SER A 231 2.47 14.21 12.44
C SER A 231 1.98 15.63 12.68
N LEU A 232 2.54 16.55 11.90
CA LEU A 232 2.13 17.94 11.80
C LEU A 232 1.96 18.30 10.31
N ALA A 233 0.80 18.83 9.94
CA ALA A 233 0.55 19.49 8.66
C ALA A 233 0.30 20.98 8.89
N ALA A 234 0.73 21.80 7.93
CA ALA A 234 0.63 23.26 7.96
C ALA A 234 0.25 23.80 6.58
N ASP A 235 -0.63 24.79 6.55
CA ASP A 235 -1.02 25.52 5.34
C ASP A 235 -0.80 27.01 5.57
N TRP A 236 0.00 27.65 4.71
CA TRP A 236 0.25 29.09 4.72
C TRP A 236 -0.19 29.71 3.38
N LEU A 237 -1.13 30.66 3.45
CA LEU A 237 -1.57 31.48 2.32
C LEU A 237 -0.65 32.72 2.23
N ILE A 238 0.19 32.75 1.20
CA ILE A 238 1.24 33.75 1.00
C ILE A 238 0.73 34.82 0.03
N GLY A 239 0.10 35.84 0.62
CA GLY A 239 -0.66 36.83 -0.15
C GLY A 239 -1.92 36.21 -0.76
N GLU A 240 -2.29 36.64 -1.95
CA GLU A 240 -3.49 36.18 -2.68
C GLU A 240 -3.20 35.05 -3.69
N ARG A 241 -1.93 34.88 -4.08
CA ARG A 241 -1.52 34.02 -5.20
C ARG A 241 -0.52 32.92 -4.84
N GLY A 242 -0.02 32.89 -3.61
CA GLY A 242 0.90 31.87 -3.12
C GLY A 242 0.26 30.98 -2.06
N LYS A 243 0.57 29.69 -2.08
CA LYS A 243 0.30 28.76 -0.97
C LYS A 243 1.54 27.91 -0.70
N LEU A 244 1.88 27.73 0.57
CA LEU A 244 2.83 26.71 1.03
C LEU A 244 2.08 25.66 1.87
N GLU A 245 2.04 24.43 1.38
CA GLU A 245 1.63 23.23 2.09
C GLU A 245 2.89 22.55 2.67
N VAL A 246 2.91 22.22 3.96
CA VAL A 246 3.98 21.43 4.60
C VAL A 246 3.35 20.30 5.40
N ASP A 247 4.00 19.13 5.39
CA ASP A 247 3.61 17.95 6.16
C ASP A 247 4.88 17.27 6.68
N ALA A 248 4.88 16.88 7.94
CA ALA A 248 5.91 16.06 8.55
C ALA A 248 5.26 14.95 9.38
N ASN A 249 5.79 13.74 9.32
CA ASN A 249 5.42 12.63 10.19
C ASN A 249 6.63 11.82 10.66
N TYR A 250 6.47 11.23 11.84
CA TYR A 250 7.45 10.38 12.50
C TYR A 250 6.75 9.19 13.15
N GLN A 251 7.37 8.02 13.07
CA GLN A 251 6.83 6.78 13.58
C GLN A 251 7.93 5.89 14.15
N THR A 252 7.61 5.17 15.22
CA THR A 252 8.39 4.01 15.68
C THR A 252 7.48 2.80 15.86
N SER A 253 7.99 1.62 15.56
CA SER A 253 7.30 0.35 15.80
C SER A 253 8.28 -0.75 16.18
N SER A 254 7.84 -1.70 16.98
CA SER A 254 8.67 -2.74 17.61
C SER A 254 7.82 -4.00 17.77
N GLN A 255 8.16 -5.10 17.09
CA GLN A 255 7.40 -6.37 17.10
C GLN A 255 8.27 -7.51 16.55
N ARG A 256 8.11 -8.76 17.00
CA ARG A 256 8.84 -9.89 16.39
C ARG A 256 8.31 -10.18 14.98
N SER A 257 9.23 -10.38 14.03
CA SER A 257 8.87 -10.87 12.69
C SER A 257 8.46 -12.35 12.76
N VAL A 258 7.49 -12.74 11.93
CA VAL A 258 6.95 -14.09 11.81
C VAL A 258 7.36 -14.69 10.47
N SER A 259 8.10 -15.80 10.50
CA SER A 259 8.54 -16.54 9.31
C SER A 259 7.34 -17.11 8.52
N GLY A 260 7.51 -17.30 7.21
CA GLY A 260 6.54 -18.04 6.40
C GLY A 260 6.64 -19.56 6.63
N TYR A 261 5.60 -20.29 6.27
CA TYR A 261 5.72 -21.73 6.01
C TYR A 261 6.31 -21.94 4.61
N GLN A 262 6.91 -23.09 4.31
CA GLN A 262 7.33 -23.45 2.95
C GLN A 262 6.62 -24.71 2.45
N LEU A 263 6.72 -25.00 1.15
CA LEU A 263 6.25 -26.28 0.59
C LEU A 263 7.04 -27.45 1.19
N LEU A 264 6.35 -28.52 1.57
CA LEU A 264 6.96 -29.75 2.06
C LEU A 264 7.55 -30.53 0.89
N GLY A 265 8.84 -30.86 0.97
CA GLY A 265 9.56 -31.60 -0.08
C GLY A 265 9.52 -30.91 -1.45
N ALA A 266 9.33 -29.59 -1.50
CA ALA A 266 9.02 -28.79 -2.69
C ALA A 266 7.76 -29.24 -3.49
N ARG A 267 6.86 -30.03 -2.89
CA ARG A 267 5.72 -30.69 -3.58
C ARG A 267 4.37 -30.42 -2.94
N ASP A 268 4.27 -30.47 -1.63
CA ASP A 268 2.99 -30.44 -0.92
C ASP A 268 2.81 -29.15 -0.10
N LEU A 269 1.57 -28.69 0.01
CA LEU A 269 1.21 -27.67 0.99
C LEU A 269 1.22 -28.29 2.39
N PRO A 270 1.80 -27.62 3.40
CA PRO A 270 1.62 -27.98 4.80
C PRO A 270 0.13 -28.12 5.17
N ARG A 271 -0.19 -29.13 6.00
CA ARG A 271 -1.54 -29.44 6.46
C ARG A 271 -1.58 -29.44 7.99
N GLY A 272 -2.74 -29.14 8.58
CA GLY A 272 -2.86 -29.03 10.03
C GLY A 272 -2.06 -27.87 10.63
N VAL A 273 -1.69 -26.89 9.79
CA VAL A 273 -0.95 -25.68 10.19
C VAL A 273 -1.75 -24.88 11.21
N ASP A 274 -1.11 -24.60 12.34
CA ASP A 274 -1.57 -23.55 13.24
C ASP A 274 -1.10 -22.19 12.71
N ARG A 275 -2.03 -21.22 12.70
CA ARG A 275 -1.78 -19.83 12.30
C ARG A 275 -1.42 -18.94 13.48
N GLU A 276 -1.56 -19.45 14.70
CA GLU A 276 -1.23 -18.78 15.95
C GLU A 276 0.20 -19.16 16.41
N HIS A 277 0.76 -20.27 15.92
CA HIS A 277 2.11 -20.71 16.27
C HIS A 277 3.23 -19.92 15.56
N LEU A 278 4.28 -19.56 16.30
CA LEU A 278 5.47 -18.87 15.78
C LEU A 278 6.60 -19.86 15.44
N LEU A 279 6.69 -20.23 14.16
CA LEU A 279 7.79 -21.03 13.61
C LEU A 279 9.16 -20.43 13.98
N GLY A 280 10.08 -21.30 14.41
CA GLY A 280 11.43 -20.91 14.78
C GLY A 280 11.54 -20.05 16.04
N TYR A 281 10.48 -19.96 16.89
CA TYR A 281 10.53 -19.15 18.10
C TYR A 281 11.77 -19.43 18.96
N GLN A 282 12.52 -18.38 19.27
CA GLN A 282 13.65 -18.41 20.19
C GLN A 282 13.51 -17.30 21.24
N PRO A 283 13.67 -17.58 22.55
CA PRO A 283 13.53 -16.54 23.58
C PRO A 283 14.42 -15.32 23.37
N TRP A 284 15.65 -15.52 22.87
CA TRP A 284 16.66 -14.48 22.63
C TRP A 284 16.42 -13.61 21.38
N GLN A 285 15.52 -14.02 20.46
CA GLN A 285 15.19 -13.23 19.27
C GLN A 285 14.67 -11.85 19.70
N ARG A 286 15.28 -10.79 19.15
CA ARG A 286 14.83 -9.41 19.35
C ARG A 286 13.63 -9.10 18.45
N PRO A 287 12.77 -8.13 18.80
CA PRO A 287 11.82 -7.59 17.84
C PRO A 287 12.56 -7.00 16.63
N VAL A 288 11.85 -6.88 15.51
CA VAL A 288 12.21 -5.92 14.47
C VAL A 288 11.76 -4.55 14.96
N ASP A 289 12.71 -3.64 15.12
CA ASP A 289 12.45 -2.23 15.39
C ASP A 289 12.50 -1.46 14.06
N ILE A 290 11.49 -0.62 13.80
CA ILE A 290 11.44 0.25 12.61
C ILE A 290 11.16 1.68 13.06
N ALA A 291 12.01 2.61 12.65
CA ALA A 291 11.83 4.04 12.87
C ALA A 291 11.82 4.79 11.53
N SER A 292 10.74 5.52 11.23
CA SER A 292 10.60 6.25 9.98
C SER A 292 10.20 7.71 10.17
N THR A 293 10.72 8.57 9.28
CA THR A 293 10.43 10.01 9.19
C THR A 293 10.10 10.34 7.75
N ASN A 294 8.98 11.02 7.49
CA ASN A 294 8.63 11.50 6.16
C ASN A 294 8.25 12.98 6.24
N ILE A 295 8.81 13.81 5.37
CA ILE A 295 8.57 15.26 5.30
C ILE A 295 8.31 15.61 3.83
N THR A 296 7.25 16.36 3.56
CA THR A 296 6.94 16.93 2.24
C THR A 296 6.59 18.40 2.37
N ALA A 297 7.03 19.23 1.42
CA ALA A 297 6.53 20.58 1.25
C ALA A 297 6.19 20.83 -0.23
N LEU A 298 5.17 21.65 -0.46
CA LEU A 298 4.66 22.03 -1.78
C LEU A 298 4.31 23.52 -1.75
N HIS A 299 5.05 24.33 -2.50
CA HIS A 299 4.72 25.71 -2.81
C HIS A 299 3.99 25.77 -4.15
N THR A 300 2.81 26.38 -4.20
CA THR A 300 2.10 26.72 -5.44
C THR A 300 2.02 28.24 -5.58
N TYR A 301 2.31 28.76 -6.77
CA TYR A 301 2.15 30.18 -7.05
C TYR A 301 1.48 30.40 -8.41
N ASP A 302 0.34 31.08 -8.37
CA ASP A 302 -0.47 31.44 -9.54
C ASP A 302 0.04 32.76 -10.12
N PHE A 303 0.53 32.73 -11.37
CA PHE A 303 0.93 33.96 -12.06
C PHE A 303 -0.32 34.74 -12.51
N ASN A 304 -1.31 34.00 -13.02
CA ASN A 304 -2.65 34.41 -13.44
C ASN A 304 -3.54 33.16 -13.56
N ASP A 305 -4.82 33.32 -13.89
CA ASP A 305 -5.82 32.23 -13.96
C ASP A 305 -5.48 31.10 -14.95
N ALA A 306 -4.56 31.36 -15.89
CA ALA A 306 -4.11 30.41 -16.89
C ALA A 306 -2.79 29.71 -16.53
N TRP A 307 -1.96 30.24 -15.62
CA TRP A 307 -0.60 29.74 -15.36
C TRP A 307 -0.25 29.63 -13.86
N GLN A 308 0.03 28.41 -13.42
CA GLN A 308 0.47 28.05 -12.06
C GLN A 308 1.86 27.41 -12.07
N SER A 309 2.76 27.86 -11.19
CA SER A 309 3.96 27.12 -10.82
C SER A 309 3.71 26.25 -9.58
N ARG A 310 4.39 25.10 -9.51
CA ARG A 310 4.35 24.18 -8.36
C ARG A 310 5.77 23.71 -8.08
N VAL A 311 6.27 23.91 -6.88
CA VAL A 311 7.60 23.45 -6.44
C VAL A 311 7.41 22.60 -5.20
N SER A 312 7.81 21.33 -5.27
CA SER A 312 7.65 20.36 -4.19
C SER A 312 8.97 19.68 -3.84
N VAL A 313 9.21 19.50 -2.54
CA VAL A 313 10.40 18.86 -1.99
C VAL A 313 10.01 17.85 -0.93
N GLY A 314 10.74 16.74 -0.88
CA GLY A 314 10.42 15.62 0.01
C GLY A 314 11.66 14.92 0.52
N HIS A 315 11.62 14.52 1.78
CA HIS A 315 12.59 13.64 2.40
C HIS A 315 11.88 12.53 3.15
N SER A 316 12.29 11.29 2.91
CA SER A 316 11.91 10.14 3.71
C SER A 316 13.15 9.41 4.20
N ARG A 317 13.12 8.95 5.45
CA ARG A 317 14.09 8.03 6.04
C ARG A 317 13.32 6.89 6.70
N SER A 318 13.76 5.67 6.48
CA SER A 318 13.45 4.53 7.33
C SER A 318 14.75 3.96 7.89
N VAL A 319 14.67 3.37 9.08
CA VAL A 319 15.72 2.59 9.74
C VAL A 319 15.07 1.32 10.22
N ILE A 320 15.64 0.19 9.84
CA ILE A 320 15.17 -1.13 10.26
C ILE A 320 16.30 -1.81 11.03
N ASP A 321 16.02 -2.20 12.27
CA ASP A 321 16.83 -3.15 13.00
C ASP A 321 16.23 -4.54 12.83
N ASP A 322 16.67 -5.24 11.79
CA ASP A 322 16.10 -6.52 11.39
C ASP A 322 16.63 -7.65 12.28
N ASN A 323 15.73 -8.40 12.90
CA ASN A 323 16.02 -9.47 13.85
C ASN A 323 14.95 -10.56 13.73
N VAL A 324 15.34 -11.77 13.33
CA VAL A 324 14.43 -12.92 13.26
C VAL A 324 15.17 -14.22 13.54
N ALA A 325 14.53 -15.12 14.29
CA ALA A 325 14.91 -16.52 14.33
C ALA A 325 14.21 -17.18 13.14
N PHE A 326 14.90 -17.24 12.01
CA PHE A 326 14.31 -17.48 10.71
C PHE A 326 14.11 -18.98 10.48
N ALA A 327 12.85 -19.39 10.36
CA ALA A 327 12.47 -20.75 9.98
C ALA A 327 12.51 -20.84 8.44
N TYR A 328 13.51 -21.53 7.89
CA TYR A 328 13.78 -21.51 6.45
C TYR A 328 14.55 -22.76 6.02
N GLY A 329 14.06 -23.46 5.00
CA GLY A 329 14.77 -24.57 4.39
C GLY A 329 14.92 -25.81 5.29
N CYS A 330 15.72 -26.76 4.83
CA CYS A 330 16.01 -28.03 5.50
C CYS A 330 17.44 -28.53 5.24
N TYR A 331 18.38 -27.64 4.86
CA TYR A 331 19.79 -27.95 4.55
C TYR A 331 20.52 -28.82 5.58
N TYR A 332 20.15 -28.75 6.86
CA TYR A 332 20.74 -29.51 7.96
C TYR A 332 19.79 -30.57 8.55
N ALA A 333 18.54 -30.63 8.09
CA ALA A 333 17.56 -31.61 8.53
C ALA A 333 17.86 -33.01 7.96
N ALA A 334 17.72 -34.05 8.80
CA ALA A 334 18.07 -35.42 8.42
C ALA A 334 17.31 -35.95 7.19
N GLN A 335 16.09 -35.49 6.96
CA GLN A 335 15.23 -35.86 5.83
C GLN A 335 15.63 -35.22 4.48
N CYS A 336 16.58 -34.27 4.49
CA CYS A 336 17.10 -33.63 3.27
C CYS A 336 18.59 -33.94 3.04
N ALA A 337 19.24 -34.69 3.94
CA ALA A 337 20.67 -34.99 3.92
C ALA A 337 21.13 -35.88 2.73
N ASP A 338 20.20 -36.51 2.01
CA ASP A 338 20.49 -37.27 0.78
C ASP A 338 20.44 -36.41 -0.50
N GLY A 339 20.04 -35.13 -0.39
CA GLY A 339 19.87 -34.21 -1.51
C GLY A 339 18.64 -34.45 -2.38
N SER A 340 17.73 -35.37 -2.00
CA SER A 340 16.49 -35.65 -2.75
C SER A 340 15.45 -34.51 -2.69
N VAL A 341 15.61 -33.62 -1.71
CA VAL A 341 14.80 -32.43 -1.46
C VAL A 341 15.68 -31.18 -1.62
N PRO A 342 15.29 -30.16 -2.40
CA PRO A 342 16.06 -28.93 -2.48
C PRO A 342 16.02 -28.20 -1.13
N GLY A 343 17.17 -27.95 -0.52
CA GLY A 343 17.28 -27.47 0.86
C GLY A 343 16.66 -26.11 1.15
N ASN A 344 16.20 -25.35 0.15
CA ASN A 344 15.47 -24.07 0.30
C ASN A 344 13.95 -24.24 0.51
N TYR A 345 13.50 -25.45 0.83
CA TYR A 345 12.13 -25.82 1.19
C TYR A 345 12.12 -26.57 2.53
N PHE A 346 10.96 -26.69 3.19
CA PHE A 346 10.82 -27.56 4.36
C PHE A 346 10.85 -29.03 3.93
N ALA A 347 11.30 -29.90 4.83
CA ALA A 347 11.38 -31.34 4.59
C ALA A 347 9.98 -31.98 4.40
N PRO A 348 9.87 -33.18 3.79
CA PRO A 348 8.58 -33.82 3.51
C PRO A 348 7.74 -34.14 4.75
N ASN A 349 8.38 -34.31 5.90
CA ASN A 349 7.76 -34.51 7.22
C ASN A 349 7.51 -33.20 8.00
N GLY A 350 7.88 -32.04 7.45
CA GLY A 350 7.73 -30.76 8.12
C GLY A 350 8.94 -30.26 8.92
N ASP A 351 10.11 -30.91 8.85
CA ASP A 351 11.33 -30.37 9.47
C ASP A 351 11.79 -29.09 8.74
N TYR A 352 12.26 -28.11 9.50
CA TYR A 352 12.82 -26.85 9.02
C TYR A 352 14.02 -26.40 9.86
N ASP A 353 14.96 -25.72 9.22
CA ASP A 353 16.12 -25.15 9.90
C ASP A 353 15.83 -23.76 10.48
N VAL A 354 16.44 -23.46 11.63
CA VAL A 354 16.36 -22.19 12.34
C VAL A 354 17.69 -21.45 12.21
N TYR A 355 17.63 -20.21 11.72
CA TYR A 355 18.78 -19.33 11.58
C TYR A 355 18.67 -18.11 12.49
N ASP A 356 19.78 -17.75 13.15
CA ASP A 356 19.96 -16.46 13.82
C ASP A 356 20.26 -15.38 12.78
N TYR A 357 19.22 -14.64 12.37
CA TYR A 357 19.32 -13.53 11.44
C TYR A 357 19.31 -12.18 12.17
N ARG A 358 20.36 -11.38 11.97
CA ARG A 358 20.51 -10.03 12.54
C ARG A 358 21.10 -9.07 11.51
N SER A 359 20.31 -8.09 11.08
CA SER A 359 20.74 -6.96 10.22
C SER A 359 20.29 -5.61 10.82
N PRO A 360 21.01 -5.11 11.85
CA PRO A 360 20.71 -3.80 12.43
C PRO A 360 21.12 -2.64 11.52
N ASP A 361 20.44 -1.50 11.68
CA ASP A 361 20.73 -0.23 10.99
C ASP A 361 20.77 -0.36 9.46
N ASP A 362 19.77 -1.03 8.87
CA ASP A 362 19.44 -0.85 7.45
C ASP A 362 18.76 0.52 7.29
N THR A 363 19.58 1.54 7.07
CA THR A 363 19.12 2.92 6.87
C THR A 363 18.80 3.15 5.39
N ARG A 364 17.51 3.34 5.10
CA ARG A 364 16.96 3.71 3.80
C ARG A 364 16.68 5.22 3.79
N ARG A 365 17.17 5.96 2.79
CA ARG A 365 16.81 7.39 2.59
C ARG A 365 16.37 7.66 1.16
N ASN A 366 15.30 8.44 1.04
CA ASN A 366 14.76 8.99 -0.20
C ASN A 366 14.79 10.52 -0.10
N GLN A 367 15.15 11.18 -1.19
CA GLN A 367 15.11 12.64 -1.34
C GLN A 367 14.53 12.96 -2.72
N GLN A 368 13.51 13.82 -2.80
CA GLN A 368 12.91 14.23 -4.05
C GLN A 368 12.74 15.76 -4.11
N ALA A 369 12.97 16.34 -5.27
CA ALA A 369 12.66 17.74 -5.59
C ALA A 369 12.06 17.82 -6.99
N ARG A 370 10.92 18.49 -7.13
CA ARG A 370 10.17 18.59 -8.39
C ARG A 370 9.67 20.01 -8.59
N ALA A 371 9.86 20.54 -9.79
CA ALA A 371 9.25 21.78 -10.25
C ALA A 371 8.33 21.48 -11.43
N GLU A 372 7.14 22.07 -11.43
CA GLU A 372 6.17 22.04 -12.51
C GLU A 372 5.74 23.45 -12.89
N LEU A 373 5.49 23.66 -14.18
CA LEU A 373 4.73 24.79 -14.70
C LEU A 373 3.50 24.23 -15.41
N ARG A 374 2.30 24.65 -14.99
CA ARG A 374 1.02 24.25 -15.56
C ARG A 374 0.39 25.46 -16.23
N GLY A 375 0.00 25.32 -17.49
CA GLY A 375 -0.51 26.39 -18.34
C GLY A 375 -1.77 26.00 -19.09
N ARG A 376 -2.65 26.96 -19.34
CA ARG A 376 -3.82 26.85 -20.21
C ARG A 376 -3.73 27.89 -21.33
N PHE A 377 -4.07 27.49 -22.55
CA PHE A 377 -4.15 28.36 -23.72
C PHE A 377 -4.96 27.67 -24.82
N GLU A 378 -5.29 28.40 -25.90
CA GLU A 378 -6.07 27.89 -27.03
C GLU A 378 -5.29 28.09 -28.33
N THR A 379 -5.46 27.19 -29.30
CA THR A 379 -5.02 27.39 -30.69
C THR A 379 -6.16 27.14 -31.65
N GLY A 380 -6.80 28.22 -32.12
CA GLY A 380 -8.09 28.13 -32.79
C GLY A 380 -9.11 27.42 -31.89
N ASN A 381 -9.75 26.36 -32.40
CA ASN A 381 -10.78 25.60 -31.68
C ASN A 381 -10.20 24.47 -30.79
N VAL A 382 -8.90 24.50 -30.48
CA VAL A 382 -8.22 23.47 -29.65
C VAL A 382 -7.81 24.06 -28.30
N GLY A 383 -8.42 23.58 -27.22
CA GLY A 383 -8.05 23.97 -25.85
C GLY A 383 -6.90 23.13 -25.31
N HIS A 384 -5.84 23.77 -24.81
CA HIS A 384 -4.64 23.11 -24.29
C HIS A 384 -4.53 23.21 -22.77
N GLN A 385 -4.10 22.12 -22.15
CA GLN A 385 -3.64 22.08 -20.76
C GLN A 385 -2.23 21.49 -20.76
N LEU A 386 -1.24 22.36 -20.72
CA LEU A 386 0.19 22.01 -20.77
C LEU A 386 0.74 21.86 -19.35
N THR A 387 1.46 20.77 -19.10
CA THR A 387 2.32 20.59 -17.92
C THR A 387 3.75 20.38 -18.40
N LEU A 388 4.66 21.25 -17.97
CA LEU A 388 6.10 21.09 -18.10
C LEU A 388 6.70 20.85 -16.72
N GLY A 389 7.77 20.08 -16.60
CA GLY A 389 8.43 19.92 -15.32
C GLY A 389 9.82 19.29 -15.34
N ALA A 390 10.50 19.44 -14.21
CA ALA A 390 11.79 18.85 -13.89
C ALA A 390 11.70 18.12 -12.54
N ASP A 391 12.38 16.99 -12.43
CA ASP A 391 12.29 16.08 -11.28
C ASP A 391 13.66 15.50 -10.95
N TYR A 392 14.09 15.64 -9.71
CA TYR A 392 15.30 15.02 -9.17
C TYR A 392 14.90 14.11 -8.01
N PHE A 393 15.35 12.85 -8.05
CA PHE A 393 15.17 11.88 -6.99
C PHE A 393 16.50 11.21 -6.67
N ARG A 394 16.78 10.99 -5.38
CA ARG A 394 17.92 10.23 -4.91
C ARG A 394 17.50 9.21 -3.86
N ARG A 395 17.97 7.98 -4.05
CA ARG A 395 17.86 6.86 -3.13
C ARG A 395 19.25 6.53 -2.58
N THR A 396 19.36 6.42 -1.26
CA THR A 396 20.54 5.81 -0.64
C THR A 396 20.16 4.64 0.26
N VAL A 397 20.97 3.59 0.22
CA VAL A 397 20.88 2.42 1.10
C VAL A 397 22.21 2.29 1.84
N ASP A 398 22.17 2.28 3.16
CA ASP A 398 23.29 1.97 4.05
C ASP A 398 22.91 0.71 4.85
N LYS A 399 23.71 -0.36 4.79
CA LYS A 399 23.48 -1.63 5.53
C LYS A 399 24.76 -2.07 6.23
N ARG A 400 24.62 -2.90 7.26
CA ARG A 400 25.71 -3.74 7.79
C ARG A 400 25.76 -5.09 7.08
N PRO A 401 26.94 -5.75 7.03
CA PRO A 401 26.99 -7.20 6.90
C PRO A 401 26.15 -7.84 8.01
N SER A 402 25.11 -8.59 7.64
CA SER A 402 24.23 -9.29 8.57
C SER A 402 24.90 -10.53 9.16
N VAL A 403 24.39 -10.98 10.31
CA VAL A 403 24.51 -12.38 10.74
C VAL A 403 23.35 -13.15 10.09
N ASN A 404 23.63 -14.34 9.57
CA ASN A 404 22.62 -15.32 9.13
C ASN A 404 23.21 -16.72 9.33
N GLU A 405 22.95 -17.34 10.47
CA GLU A 405 23.71 -18.49 10.95
C GLU A 405 22.79 -19.57 11.48
N TYR A 406 22.95 -20.81 10.98
CA TYR A 406 22.19 -21.96 11.47
C TYR A 406 22.46 -22.21 12.97
N VAL A 407 21.40 -22.44 13.74
CA VAL A 407 21.46 -22.74 15.18
C VAL A 407 20.78 -24.05 15.59
N GLY A 408 19.92 -24.62 14.76
CA GLY A 408 19.24 -25.91 15.00
C GLY A 408 18.08 -26.18 14.03
N THR A 409 17.49 -27.37 14.10
CA THR A 409 16.33 -27.81 13.29
C THR A 409 15.12 -28.09 14.20
N SER A 410 13.92 -27.77 13.74
CA SER A 410 12.63 -28.01 14.44
C SER A 410 11.58 -28.47 13.41
N ASN A 411 10.39 -28.92 13.83
CA ASN A 411 9.31 -29.37 12.96
C ASN A 411 8.07 -28.45 13.06
N ILE A 412 7.31 -28.28 11.97
CA ILE A 412 6.08 -27.47 11.95
C ILE A 412 4.96 -27.98 12.89
N HIS A 413 5.13 -29.17 13.46
CA HIS A 413 4.22 -29.78 14.43
C HIS A 413 4.78 -29.78 15.87
N ASP A 414 5.95 -29.17 16.12
CA ASP A 414 6.52 -29.00 17.45
C ASP A 414 5.68 -28.04 18.29
N ALA A 415 4.91 -28.58 19.24
CA ALA A 415 4.07 -27.78 20.15
C ALA A 415 4.88 -26.76 20.99
N GLN A 416 6.20 -26.98 21.15
CA GLN A 416 7.16 -25.96 21.57
C GLN A 416 8.48 -26.15 20.80
N VAL A 417 8.90 -25.11 20.07
CA VAL A 417 10.18 -25.08 19.34
C VAL A 417 11.35 -25.26 20.33
N PRO A 418 12.32 -26.17 20.07
CA PRO A 418 13.49 -26.33 20.93
C PRO A 418 14.34 -25.05 21.01
N VAL A 419 14.87 -24.74 22.20
CA VAL A 419 15.68 -23.53 22.40
C VAL A 419 17.15 -23.81 22.05
N PHE A 420 17.67 -23.08 21.07
CA PHE A 420 19.05 -23.14 20.60
C PHE A 420 19.88 -21.97 21.13
N ALA A 421 21.21 -22.10 21.10
CA ALA A 421 22.11 -20.99 21.42
C ALA A 421 22.20 -20.01 20.24
N PRO A 422 22.14 -18.68 20.44
CA PRO A 422 22.36 -17.71 19.37
C PRO A 422 23.83 -17.74 18.91
N SER A 423 24.07 -17.29 17.68
CA SER A 423 25.41 -17.27 17.10
C SER A 423 26.30 -16.22 17.79
N PRO A 424 27.55 -16.56 18.16
CA PRO A 424 28.49 -15.59 18.75
C PRO A 424 28.96 -14.53 17.74
N LYS A 425 28.67 -14.70 16.44
CA LYS A 425 28.99 -13.71 15.41
C LYS A 425 28.20 -12.41 15.63
N MET A 426 28.80 -11.30 15.23
CA MET A 426 28.21 -9.96 15.35
C MET A 426 28.07 -9.31 13.96
N PRO A 427 27.02 -8.49 13.73
CA PRO A 427 26.89 -7.70 12.51
C PRO A 427 28.09 -6.78 12.29
N GLY A 428 28.43 -6.53 11.03
CA GLY A 428 29.60 -5.73 10.68
C GLY A 428 29.42 -4.21 10.86
N LEU A 429 30.42 -3.47 10.39
CA LEU A 429 30.32 -2.01 10.25
C LEU A 429 29.32 -1.65 9.15
N SER A 430 28.60 -0.54 9.32
CA SER A 430 27.63 -0.07 8.32
C SER A 430 28.34 0.56 7.12
N ALA A 431 27.90 0.22 5.91
CA ALA A 431 28.49 0.67 4.66
C ALA A 431 27.39 1.07 3.66
N ARG A 432 27.74 2.04 2.80
CA ARG A 432 26.93 2.40 1.63
C ARG A 432 26.81 1.17 0.71
N ARG A 433 25.57 0.78 0.39
CA ARG A 433 25.24 -0.29 -0.57
C ARG A 433 24.81 0.25 -1.93
N LEU A 434 23.98 1.30 -1.93
CA LEU A 434 23.43 1.94 -3.14
C LEU A 434 23.38 3.46 -2.99
N ASP A 435 23.86 4.18 -4.01
CA ASP A 435 23.53 5.60 -4.27
C ASP A 435 22.97 5.68 -5.69
N SER A 436 21.64 5.76 -5.81
CA SER A 436 20.91 5.82 -7.09
C SER A 436 20.30 7.20 -7.26
N ARG A 437 20.54 7.82 -8.42
CA ARG A 437 20.15 9.20 -8.71
C ARG A 437 19.42 9.26 -10.03
N GLN A 438 18.27 9.91 -10.01
CA GLN A 438 17.39 10.13 -11.16
C GLN A 438 17.25 11.63 -11.38
N THR A 439 17.55 12.10 -12.59
CA THR A 439 17.23 13.46 -13.04
C THR A 439 16.35 13.33 -14.27
N ALA A 440 15.24 14.04 -14.33
CA ALA A 440 14.32 13.97 -15.45
C ALA A 440 13.72 15.32 -15.82
N PHE A 441 13.35 15.43 -17.10
CA PHE A 441 12.50 16.48 -17.65
C PHE A 441 11.27 15.82 -18.27
N PHE A 442 10.11 16.44 -18.13
CA PHE A 442 8.87 15.90 -18.66
C PHE A 442 7.94 16.99 -19.20
N ALA A 443 7.14 16.60 -20.18
CA ALA A 443 6.12 17.44 -20.79
C ALA A 443 4.87 16.60 -21.08
N LEU A 444 3.70 17.16 -20.85
CA LEU A 444 2.41 16.58 -21.24
C LEU A 444 1.46 17.71 -21.66
N ASN A 445 0.90 17.62 -22.87
CA ASN A 445 -0.16 18.50 -23.34
C ASN A 445 -1.46 17.69 -23.44
N ARG A 446 -2.53 18.11 -22.74
CA ARG A 446 -3.89 17.64 -23.01
C ARG A 446 -4.56 18.64 -23.93
N MET A 447 -4.74 18.23 -25.18
CA MET A 447 -5.54 18.91 -26.19
C MET A 447 -7.01 18.48 -26.04
N SER A 448 -7.94 19.41 -26.09
CA SER A 448 -9.39 19.16 -26.17
C SER A 448 -9.92 19.72 -27.49
N PHE A 449 -10.71 18.92 -28.20
CA PHE A 449 -11.23 19.21 -29.54
C PHE A 449 -12.75 19.27 -29.47
N GLY A 450 -13.29 20.49 -29.29
CA GLY A 450 -14.66 20.65 -28.81
C GLY A 450 -14.87 19.98 -27.45
N ASP A 451 -16.11 19.61 -27.17
CA ASP A 451 -16.48 18.99 -25.89
C ASP A 451 -16.17 17.50 -25.82
N ASP A 452 -16.31 16.77 -26.94
CA ASP A 452 -16.30 15.30 -27.03
C ASP A 452 -14.91 14.65 -26.85
N TRP A 453 -13.84 15.24 -27.38
CA TRP A 453 -12.56 14.53 -27.57
C TRP A 453 -11.40 15.19 -26.84
N GLN A 454 -10.55 14.38 -26.23
CA GLN A 454 -9.25 14.83 -25.71
C GLN A 454 -8.12 13.90 -26.14
N TRP A 455 -6.98 14.50 -26.50
CA TRP A 455 -5.71 13.79 -26.73
C TRP A 455 -4.67 14.29 -25.74
N LEU A 456 -4.14 13.38 -24.93
CA LEU A 456 -3.00 13.61 -24.05
C LEU A 456 -1.76 13.12 -24.78
N ALA A 457 -0.78 14.00 -25.02
CA ALA A 457 0.47 13.68 -25.69
C ALA A 457 1.67 14.19 -24.88
N GLY A 458 2.67 13.35 -24.65
CA GLY A 458 3.86 13.74 -23.91
C GLY A 458 4.83 12.61 -23.61
N GLY A 459 5.63 12.83 -22.56
CA GLY A 459 6.57 11.85 -22.07
C GLY A 459 7.60 12.44 -21.10
N ARG A 460 8.45 11.56 -20.59
CA ARG A 460 9.52 11.88 -19.64
C ARG A 460 10.87 11.44 -20.20
N PHE A 461 11.83 12.37 -20.31
CA PHE A 461 13.23 12.00 -20.48
C PHE A 461 13.86 11.83 -19.10
N VAL A 462 14.32 10.62 -18.79
CA VAL A 462 14.97 10.29 -17.51
C VAL A 462 16.42 9.89 -17.74
N ARG A 463 17.30 10.44 -16.89
CA ARG A 463 18.68 10.01 -16.70
C ARG A 463 18.83 9.37 -15.34
N LEU A 464 19.40 8.18 -15.30
CA LEU A 464 19.70 7.38 -14.12
C LEU A 464 21.24 7.25 -13.98
N ASP A 465 21.79 7.48 -12.80
CA ASP A 465 23.20 7.26 -12.43
C ASP A 465 23.22 6.48 -11.11
N GLU A 466 23.57 5.20 -11.15
CA GLU A 466 23.53 4.28 -10.00
C GLU A 466 24.89 3.73 -9.65
N ARG A 467 25.24 3.80 -8.37
CA ARG A 467 26.45 3.19 -7.82
C ARG A 467 26.07 2.15 -6.78
N ALA A 468 26.39 0.88 -7.06
CA ALA A 468 26.31 -0.20 -6.10
C ALA A 468 27.71 -0.59 -5.60
N TYR A 469 27.76 -1.01 -4.35
CA TYR A 469 28.98 -1.21 -3.56
C TYR A 469 28.88 -2.54 -2.78
N ASP A 470 30.01 -3.18 -2.50
CA ASP A 470 30.05 -4.42 -1.73
C ASP A 470 29.74 -4.23 -0.24
N LYS A 471 29.73 -5.32 0.52
CA LYS A 471 29.50 -5.30 1.99
C LYS A 471 30.61 -4.63 2.81
N ARG A 472 31.67 -4.10 2.17
CA ARG A 472 32.75 -3.29 2.77
C ARG A 472 32.70 -1.82 2.28
N GLY A 473 31.74 -1.47 1.41
CA GLY A 473 31.64 -0.14 0.80
C GLY A 473 32.56 0.08 -0.41
N ILE A 474 33.14 -0.98 -1.00
CA ILE A 474 33.98 -0.90 -2.20
C ILE A 474 33.07 -0.88 -3.44
N PRO A 475 33.25 0.04 -4.42
CA PRO A 475 32.42 0.08 -5.62
C PRO A 475 32.44 -1.24 -6.41
N GLN A 476 31.27 -1.79 -6.72
CA GLN A 476 31.10 -2.98 -7.57
C GLN A 476 30.52 -2.65 -8.95
N ARG A 477 29.55 -1.74 -9.01
CA ARG A 477 28.79 -1.42 -10.24
C ARG A 477 28.57 0.07 -10.36
N HIS A 478 28.92 0.67 -11.50
CA HIS A 478 28.45 2.01 -11.89
C HIS A 478 27.63 1.91 -13.17
N SER A 479 26.32 2.07 -13.05
CA SER A 479 25.38 2.03 -14.18
C SER A 479 24.92 3.44 -14.53
N ARG A 480 24.84 3.74 -15.82
CA ARG A 480 24.30 5.00 -16.35
C ARG A 480 23.33 4.71 -17.47
N LEU A 481 22.19 5.38 -17.44
CA LEU A 481 21.14 5.22 -18.45
C LEU A 481 20.49 6.57 -18.76
N SER A 482 20.16 6.77 -20.04
CA SER A 482 19.22 7.81 -20.47
C SER A 482 18.14 7.17 -21.32
N ARG A 483 16.87 7.47 -21.05
CA ARG A 483 15.71 6.96 -21.82
C ARG A 483 14.64 8.04 -21.96
N PHE A 484 14.00 8.07 -23.12
CA PHE A 484 12.73 8.75 -23.31
C PHE A 484 11.58 7.74 -23.10
N LEU A 485 10.61 8.15 -22.29
CA LEU A 485 9.44 7.38 -21.88
C LEU A 485 8.20 8.08 -22.45
N PRO A 486 7.74 7.74 -23.66
CA PRO A 486 6.54 8.31 -24.26
C PRO A 486 5.28 7.89 -23.48
N GLN A 487 4.33 8.81 -23.41
CA GLN A 487 3.01 8.60 -22.83
C GLN A 487 1.97 9.31 -23.70
N THR A 488 0.98 8.57 -24.19
CA THR A 488 -0.10 9.09 -25.05
C THR A 488 -1.43 8.44 -24.68
N ALA A 489 -2.52 9.19 -24.75
CA ALA A 489 -3.86 8.67 -24.52
C ALA A 489 -4.93 9.48 -25.23
N VAL A 490 -5.96 8.81 -25.72
CA VAL A 490 -7.17 9.44 -26.27
C VAL A 490 -8.33 9.17 -25.33
N VAL A 491 -9.13 10.20 -25.06
CA VAL A 491 -10.39 10.14 -24.31
C VAL A 491 -11.52 10.59 -25.23
N TRP A 492 -12.61 9.83 -25.25
CA TRP A 492 -13.89 10.20 -25.83
C TRP A 492 -14.92 10.33 -24.71
N LYS A 493 -15.42 11.54 -24.49
CA LYS A 493 -16.58 11.80 -23.63
C LYS A 493 -17.83 11.48 -24.44
N ALA A 494 -18.27 10.23 -24.38
CA ALA A 494 -19.47 9.80 -25.09
C ALA A 494 -20.75 10.45 -24.54
N THR A 495 -20.76 10.81 -23.24
CA THR A 495 -21.76 11.70 -22.61
C THR A 495 -21.15 12.43 -21.41
N ASP A 496 -21.89 13.36 -20.80
CA ASP A 496 -21.58 13.96 -19.49
C ASP A 496 -21.33 12.92 -18.40
N GLN A 497 -21.95 11.74 -18.49
CA GLN A 497 -21.76 10.64 -17.54
C GLN A 497 -20.68 9.64 -17.95
N LEU A 498 -20.44 9.43 -19.25
CA LEU A 498 -19.62 8.32 -19.78
C LEU A 498 -18.41 8.81 -20.58
N ASN A 499 -17.20 8.46 -20.13
CA ASN A 499 -15.98 8.56 -20.93
C ASN A 499 -15.47 7.16 -21.30
N ALA A 500 -14.98 7.01 -22.53
CA ALA A 500 -14.12 5.92 -22.97
C ALA A 500 -12.69 6.43 -23.17
N TYR A 501 -11.68 5.58 -23.00
CA TYR A 501 -10.28 5.95 -23.25
C TYR A 501 -9.44 4.78 -23.75
N ALA A 502 -8.35 5.12 -24.44
CA ALA A 502 -7.25 4.22 -24.75
C ALA A 502 -5.93 4.92 -24.43
N SER A 503 -5.02 4.28 -23.70
CA SER A 503 -3.72 4.83 -23.32
C SER A 503 -2.56 3.86 -23.56
N TYR A 504 -1.43 4.43 -23.94
CA TYR A 504 -0.16 3.73 -24.12
C TYR A 504 0.95 4.47 -23.39
N VAL A 505 1.71 3.72 -22.60
CA VAL A 505 2.77 4.25 -21.73
C VAL A 505 3.99 3.34 -21.84
N ARG A 506 5.19 3.93 -21.86
CA ARG A 506 6.42 3.20 -21.53
C ARG A 506 6.93 3.59 -20.16
N GLY A 507 7.29 2.60 -19.38
CA GLY A 507 7.94 2.76 -18.09
C GLY A 507 9.39 2.30 -18.10
N ILE A 508 9.94 2.26 -16.90
CA ILE A 508 11.20 1.65 -16.56
C ILE A 508 11.20 1.40 -15.05
N SER A 509 11.57 0.20 -14.59
CA SER A 509 11.79 -0.07 -13.16
C SER A 509 13.27 -0.16 -12.83
N LEU A 510 13.60 -0.14 -11.54
CA LEU A 510 14.91 -0.59 -11.08
C LEU A 510 15.04 -2.10 -11.35
N GLY A 511 16.29 -2.56 -11.55
CA GLY A 511 16.60 -3.99 -11.59
C GLY A 511 16.68 -4.57 -10.18
N GLN A 512 16.34 -5.84 -10.03
CA GLN A 512 16.32 -6.51 -8.72
C GLN A 512 17.75 -6.81 -8.20
N GLU A 513 17.93 -6.82 -6.87
CA GLU A 513 19.17 -7.27 -6.19
C GLU A 513 19.22 -8.81 -6.27
N ALA A 514 20.27 -9.37 -6.87
CA ALA A 514 20.42 -10.82 -7.03
C ALA A 514 20.40 -11.54 -5.67
N PRO A 515 19.54 -12.55 -5.48
CA PRO A 515 19.40 -13.24 -4.19
C PRO A 515 20.69 -13.88 -3.68
N PHE A 516 20.83 -13.99 -2.35
CA PHE A 516 22.06 -14.42 -1.68
C PHE A 516 22.53 -15.85 -2.04
N TRP A 517 21.63 -16.68 -2.55
CA TRP A 517 21.82 -18.08 -2.98
C TRP A 517 22.03 -18.20 -4.50
N THR A 518 22.44 -17.13 -5.18
CA THR A 518 22.80 -17.17 -6.61
C THR A 518 24.28 -16.83 -6.80
N SER A 519 24.89 -17.37 -7.86
CA SER A 519 26.31 -17.21 -8.17
C SER A 519 26.74 -15.74 -8.37
N ASN A 520 25.79 -14.85 -8.64
CA ASN A 520 25.94 -13.40 -8.75
C ASN A 520 25.25 -12.61 -7.62
N ALA A 521 25.04 -13.21 -6.43
CA ALA A 521 24.48 -12.59 -5.23
C ALA A 521 24.94 -11.14 -4.97
N ASP A 522 24.08 -10.35 -4.32
CA ASP A 522 24.26 -8.91 -4.05
C ASP A 522 24.35 -8.02 -5.31
N THR A 523 24.36 -8.58 -6.52
CA THR A 523 24.45 -7.80 -7.77
C THR A 523 23.08 -7.29 -8.21
N PHE A 524 22.91 -5.98 -8.26
CA PHE A 524 21.74 -5.38 -8.90
C PHE A 524 21.79 -5.57 -10.43
N LEU A 525 20.73 -6.16 -11.00
CA LEU A 525 20.56 -6.28 -12.45
C LEU A 525 20.30 -4.91 -13.13
N PRO A 526 20.36 -4.83 -14.47
CA PRO A 526 19.92 -3.65 -15.22
C PRO A 526 18.46 -3.27 -14.95
N SER A 527 18.13 -2.01 -15.25
CA SER A 527 16.77 -1.49 -15.19
C SER A 527 15.95 -1.96 -16.40
N VAL A 528 14.84 -2.66 -16.14
CA VAL A 528 13.97 -3.20 -17.19
C VAL A 528 13.07 -2.14 -17.79
N GLN A 529 12.95 -2.10 -19.12
CA GLN A 529 11.98 -1.25 -19.81
C GLN A 529 10.63 -1.99 -19.95
N SER A 530 9.59 -1.34 -19.45
CA SER A 530 8.21 -1.82 -19.49
C SER A 530 7.36 -1.05 -20.50
N ARG A 531 6.25 -1.66 -20.93
CA ARG A 531 5.22 -1.04 -21.76
C ARG A 531 3.82 -1.47 -21.33
N GLN A 532 2.87 -0.55 -21.38
CA GLN A 532 1.44 -0.79 -21.16
C GLN A 532 0.62 -0.31 -22.35
N LEU A 533 -0.38 -1.10 -22.72
CA LEU A 533 -1.58 -0.65 -23.44
C LEU A 533 -2.77 -0.87 -22.51
N GLU A 534 -3.66 0.11 -22.41
CA GLU A 534 -4.92 0.03 -21.64
C GLU A 534 -6.06 0.64 -22.44
N VAL A 535 -7.23 0.02 -22.38
CA VAL A 535 -8.49 0.53 -22.92
C VAL A 535 -9.55 0.40 -21.83
N GLY A 536 -10.34 1.44 -21.60
CA GLY A 536 -11.34 1.41 -20.53
C GLY A 536 -12.48 2.41 -20.71
N VAL A 537 -13.47 2.26 -19.83
CA VAL A 537 -14.64 3.12 -19.72
C VAL A 537 -14.85 3.55 -18.26
N LYS A 538 -15.37 4.76 -18.10
CA LYS A 538 -15.64 5.42 -16.82
C LYS A 538 -17.02 6.04 -16.88
N TYR A 539 -17.93 5.54 -16.05
CA TYR A 539 -19.32 5.93 -16.00
C TYR A 539 -19.68 6.50 -14.62
N VAL A 540 -20.36 7.65 -14.62
CA VAL A 540 -20.81 8.37 -13.43
C VAL A 540 -22.32 8.57 -13.56
N PRO A 541 -23.16 7.55 -13.27
CA PRO A 541 -24.61 7.61 -13.44
C PRO A 541 -25.27 8.71 -12.60
N VAL A 542 -24.70 8.96 -11.42
CA VAL A 542 -25.00 10.06 -10.50
C VAL A 542 -23.70 10.50 -9.86
N GLU A 543 -23.57 11.76 -9.44
CA GLU A 543 -22.31 12.29 -8.87
C GLU A 543 -21.81 11.58 -7.61
N ALA A 544 -22.63 10.72 -7.01
CA ALA A 544 -22.32 9.96 -5.80
C ALA A 544 -21.81 8.54 -6.10
N LEU A 545 -21.79 8.09 -7.36
CA LEU A 545 -21.40 6.74 -7.78
C LEU A 545 -20.46 6.77 -8.99
N THR A 546 -19.34 6.07 -8.88
CA THR A 546 -18.37 5.88 -9.98
C THR A 546 -18.26 4.41 -10.35
N LEU A 547 -18.37 4.10 -11.64
CA LEU A 547 -18.29 2.76 -12.21
C LEU A 547 -17.18 2.74 -13.28
N GLY A 548 -16.23 1.82 -13.16
CA GLY A 548 -15.08 1.71 -14.05
C GLY A 548 -14.90 0.30 -14.59
N ALA A 549 -14.49 0.19 -15.84
CA ALA A 549 -14.02 -1.06 -16.45
C ALA A 549 -12.79 -0.81 -17.32
N ALA A 550 -11.80 -1.69 -17.28
CA ALA A 550 -10.60 -1.59 -18.10
C ALA A 550 -10.07 -2.96 -18.53
N VAL A 551 -9.47 -3.02 -19.70
CA VAL A 551 -8.67 -4.15 -20.20
C VAL A 551 -7.26 -3.63 -20.47
N PHE A 552 -6.26 -4.30 -19.91
CA PHE A 552 -4.87 -3.88 -20.00
C PHE A 552 -3.96 -5.03 -20.45
N ARG A 553 -2.84 -4.66 -21.07
CA ARG A 553 -1.71 -5.55 -21.34
C ARG A 553 -0.41 -4.82 -21.02
N ILE A 554 0.33 -5.36 -20.06
CA ILE A 554 1.64 -4.89 -19.63
C ILE A 554 2.69 -5.94 -20.01
N SER A 555 3.85 -5.52 -20.52
CA SER A 555 5.01 -6.41 -20.75
C SER A 555 6.30 -5.75 -20.30
N GLN A 556 7.21 -6.54 -19.73
CA GLN A 556 8.60 -6.18 -19.44
C GLN A 556 9.51 -7.43 -19.52
N PRO A 557 10.84 -7.29 -19.65
CA PRO A 557 11.78 -8.39 -19.44
C PRO A 557 11.52 -9.15 -18.12
N TYR A 558 11.83 -10.45 -18.11
CA TYR A 558 11.67 -11.28 -16.91
C TYR A 558 13.01 -11.47 -16.20
N GLN A 559 13.07 -11.09 -14.92
CA GLN A 559 14.23 -11.30 -14.05
C GLN A 559 13.93 -12.47 -13.11
N TYR A 560 14.77 -13.51 -13.11
CA TYR A 560 14.55 -14.75 -12.37
C TYR A 560 15.84 -15.53 -12.08
N ALA A 561 15.78 -16.51 -11.18
CA ALA A 561 16.90 -17.41 -10.89
C ALA A 561 16.89 -18.60 -11.88
N LYS A 562 17.88 -18.64 -12.76
CA LYS A 562 18.05 -19.67 -13.79
C LYS A 562 19.02 -20.75 -13.29
N PRO A 563 18.66 -22.05 -13.38
CA PRO A 563 19.60 -23.13 -13.11
C PRO A 563 20.82 -23.04 -14.05
N ASP A 564 22.02 -23.19 -13.48
CA ASP A 564 23.29 -23.15 -14.22
C ASP A 564 24.30 -24.20 -13.70
N SER A 565 25.52 -24.17 -14.23
CA SER A 565 26.61 -25.07 -13.87
C SER A 565 27.63 -24.46 -12.90
N SER A 566 27.24 -23.48 -12.09
CA SER A 566 28.07 -22.95 -10.99
C SER A 566 27.99 -23.87 -9.76
N ASP A 567 28.92 -23.72 -8.82
CA ASP A 567 28.88 -24.44 -7.53
C ASP A 567 27.62 -24.13 -6.70
N VAL A 568 26.94 -23.02 -7.02
CA VAL A 568 25.68 -22.56 -6.41
C VAL A 568 24.46 -23.10 -7.16
N GLY A 569 24.64 -23.60 -8.38
CA GLY A 569 23.61 -24.18 -9.25
C GLY A 569 22.62 -23.20 -9.87
N TYR A 570 22.71 -21.90 -9.57
CA TYR A 570 21.82 -20.86 -10.08
C TYR A 570 22.52 -19.52 -10.29
N SER A 571 22.17 -18.81 -11.37
CA SER A 571 22.44 -17.39 -11.56
C SER A 571 21.14 -16.60 -11.67
N PHE A 572 21.14 -15.37 -11.17
CA PHE A 572 20.02 -14.45 -11.32
C PHE A 572 20.18 -13.67 -12.64
N VAL A 573 19.26 -13.87 -13.58
CA VAL A 573 19.37 -13.41 -14.98
C VAL A 573 18.18 -12.56 -15.42
N GLU A 574 18.34 -11.83 -16.53
CA GLU A 574 17.25 -11.18 -17.27
C GLU A 574 17.09 -11.88 -18.63
N GLU A 575 16.12 -12.78 -18.73
CA GLU A 575 15.87 -13.55 -19.96
C GLU A 575 14.36 -13.72 -20.21
N GLY A 576 13.94 -13.63 -21.47
CA GLY A 576 12.53 -13.69 -21.85
C GLY A 576 11.72 -12.44 -21.44
N THR A 577 10.39 -12.55 -21.55
CA THR A 577 9.44 -11.46 -21.30
C THR A 577 8.28 -11.94 -20.44
N GLN A 578 8.02 -11.26 -19.33
CA GLN A 578 6.77 -11.41 -18.57
C GLN A 578 5.69 -10.50 -19.16
N THR A 579 4.50 -11.05 -19.36
CA THR A 579 3.33 -10.33 -19.87
C THR A 579 2.13 -10.58 -18.96
N HIS A 580 1.53 -9.49 -18.49
CA HIS A 580 0.38 -9.46 -17.60
C HIS A 580 -0.78 -8.84 -18.39
N THR A 581 -1.78 -9.65 -18.72
CA THR A 581 -2.97 -9.23 -19.46
C THR A 581 -4.19 -9.49 -18.59
N GLY A 582 -5.07 -8.50 -18.45
CA GLY A 582 -6.20 -8.63 -17.54
C GLY A 582 -7.35 -7.66 -17.81
N LEU A 583 -8.45 -7.93 -17.11
CA LEU A 583 -9.65 -7.13 -17.06
C LEU A 583 -9.90 -6.72 -15.60
N GLU A 584 -10.27 -5.47 -15.39
CA GLU A 584 -10.58 -4.87 -14.09
C GLU A 584 -11.97 -4.22 -14.13
N LEU A 585 -12.72 -4.38 -13.04
CA LEU A 585 -13.98 -3.69 -12.78
C LEU A 585 -13.89 -3.00 -11.42
N THR A 586 -14.46 -1.80 -11.28
CA THR A 586 -14.57 -1.07 -10.00
C THR A 586 -15.93 -0.38 -9.88
N ALA A 587 -16.49 -0.33 -8.67
CA ALA A 587 -17.72 0.39 -8.34
C ALA A 587 -17.60 1.02 -6.95
N ASN A 588 -17.54 2.35 -6.87
CA ASN A 588 -17.33 3.09 -5.63
C ASN A 588 -18.35 4.22 -5.48
N GLY A 589 -19.07 4.26 -4.36
CA GLY A 589 -19.97 5.37 -4.01
C GLY A 589 -21.25 4.97 -3.30
N GLN A 590 -22.27 5.83 -3.37
CA GLN A 590 -23.63 5.54 -2.93
C GLN A 590 -24.42 4.90 -4.08
N LEU A 591 -24.94 3.69 -3.86
CA LEU A 591 -25.89 3.04 -4.77
C LEU A 591 -27.34 3.49 -4.50
N THR A 592 -27.63 3.84 -3.24
CA THR A 592 -28.81 4.61 -2.80
C THR A 592 -28.40 5.50 -1.63
N ASP A 593 -29.26 6.42 -1.18
CA ASP A 593 -28.99 7.27 0.00
C ASP A 593 -28.61 6.47 1.26
N ALA A 594 -29.15 5.25 1.39
CA ALA A 594 -28.90 4.35 2.51
C ALA A 594 -27.82 3.29 2.25
N LEU A 595 -27.35 3.10 1.01
CA LEU A 595 -26.45 1.98 0.64
C LEU A 595 -25.18 2.46 -0.05
N GLN A 596 -24.06 2.39 0.67
CA GLN A 596 -22.72 2.59 0.14
C GLN A 596 -22.13 1.27 -0.39
N ILE A 597 -21.36 1.34 -1.48
CA ILE A 597 -20.57 0.24 -2.03
C ILE A 597 -19.14 0.69 -2.35
N VAL A 598 -18.17 -0.18 -2.06
CA VAL A 598 -16.79 -0.16 -2.58
C VAL A 598 -16.52 -1.59 -3.06
N ALA A 599 -16.47 -1.79 -4.38
CA ALA A 599 -16.38 -3.10 -4.99
C ALA A 599 -15.40 -3.11 -6.15
N SER A 600 -14.75 -4.24 -6.36
CA SER A 600 -13.81 -4.47 -7.45
C SER A 600 -13.71 -5.95 -7.82
N ALA A 601 -13.41 -6.22 -9.08
CA ALA A 601 -13.11 -7.56 -9.58
C ALA A 601 -11.95 -7.49 -10.58
N SER A 602 -11.12 -8.53 -10.61
CA SER A 602 -10.02 -8.64 -11.56
C SER A 602 -9.93 -10.06 -12.14
N VAL A 603 -9.55 -10.14 -13.41
CA VAL A 603 -9.17 -11.38 -14.10
C VAL A 603 -7.80 -11.15 -14.72
N LEU A 604 -6.81 -11.98 -14.41
CA LEU A 604 -5.40 -11.73 -14.70
C LEU A 604 -4.63 -12.98 -15.18
N GLN A 605 -4.15 -12.92 -16.41
CA GLN A 605 -3.15 -13.84 -16.95
C GLN A 605 -1.77 -13.20 -16.88
N ALA A 606 -0.95 -13.65 -15.93
CA ALA A 606 0.45 -13.24 -15.77
C ALA A 606 1.36 -14.44 -16.08
N ARG A 607 2.19 -14.33 -17.13
CA ARG A 607 3.09 -15.42 -17.57
C ARG A 607 4.41 -14.87 -18.09
N ALA A 608 5.51 -15.57 -17.81
CA ALA A 608 6.76 -15.41 -18.54
C ALA A 608 6.73 -16.22 -19.85
N ARG A 609 7.53 -15.79 -20.83
CA ARG A 609 7.74 -16.46 -22.13
C ARG A 609 9.16 -16.20 -22.64
N ASP A 610 9.60 -17.04 -23.56
CA ASP A 610 10.90 -16.90 -24.25
C ASP A 610 12.09 -16.91 -23.27
N THR A 611 11.91 -17.58 -22.12
CA THR A 611 12.85 -17.62 -20.99
C THR A 611 13.95 -18.66 -21.17
N GLY A 612 13.71 -19.69 -21.99
CA GLY A 612 14.59 -20.86 -22.13
C GLY A 612 14.63 -21.80 -20.92
N THR A 613 13.97 -21.48 -19.81
CA THR A 613 13.98 -22.28 -18.57
C THR A 613 12.60 -22.91 -18.32
N PRO A 614 12.45 -24.25 -18.43
CA PRO A 614 11.14 -24.90 -18.37
C PRO A 614 10.30 -24.59 -17.12
N ALA A 615 10.94 -24.38 -15.95
CA ALA A 615 10.25 -24.03 -14.71
C ALA A 615 9.53 -22.67 -14.74
N TYR A 616 9.80 -21.80 -15.73
CA TYR A 616 9.18 -20.48 -15.87
C TYR A 616 8.43 -20.30 -17.21
N GLU A 617 8.66 -21.18 -18.18
CA GLU A 617 8.23 -20.98 -19.57
C GLU A 617 6.71 -21.16 -19.76
N GLY A 618 5.98 -20.07 -19.95
CA GLY A 618 4.54 -20.10 -20.23
C GLY A 618 3.66 -20.48 -19.03
N HIS A 619 4.20 -20.67 -17.83
CA HIS A 619 3.44 -20.93 -16.62
C HIS A 619 2.77 -19.66 -16.07
N GLN A 620 1.70 -19.79 -15.28
CA GLN A 620 1.14 -18.66 -14.53
C GLN A 620 2.11 -18.33 -13.38
N LEU A 621 2.50 -17.07 -13.23
CA LEU A 621 3.48 -16.66 -12.23
C LEU A 621 3.04 -16.97 -10.78
N VAL A 622 4.05 -17.26 -9.96
CA VAL A 622 3.96 -17.45 -8.51
C VAL A 622 3.27 -16.26 -7.85
N ASN A 623 2.37 -16.52 -6.90
CA ASN A 623 1.57 -15.53 -6.18
C ASN A 623 0.69 -14.59 -7.04
N VAL A 624 0.36 -14.96 -8.28
CA VAL A 624 -0.61 -14.20 -9.10
C VAL A 624 -1.87 -15.02 -9.37
N PRO A 625 -2.90 -14.95 -8.48
CA PRO A 625 -4.22 -15.54 -8.71
C PRO A 625 -4.83 -15.07 -10.03
N LYS A 626 -5.50 -15.98 -10.75
CA LYS A 626 -6.16 -15.65 -12.02
C LYS A 626 -7.41 -14.78 -11.88
N VAL A 627 -8.07 -14.83 -10.72
CA VAL A 627 -9.31 -14.10 -10.44
C VAL A 627 -9.27 -13.62 -8.99
N ARG A 628 -9.63 -12.36 -8.75
CA ARG A 628 -9.87 -11.82 -7.41
C ARG A 628 -11.16 -10.99 -7.44
N ALA A 629 -11.85 -10.92 -6.31
CA ALA A 629 -12.96 -10.00 -6.08
C ALA A 629 -12.91 -9.46 -4.66
N SER A 630 -13.31 -8.21 -4.47
CA SER A 630 -13.51 -7.59 -3.16
C SER A 630 -14.78 -6.74 -3.23
N VAL A 631 -15.69 -6.95 -2.29
CA VAL A 631 -16.97 -6.23 -2.20
C VAL A 631 -17.18 -5.84 -0.74
N HIS A 632 -17.22 -4.55 -0.48
CA HIS A 632 -17.59 -3.97 0.80
C HIS A 632 -18.84 -3.10 0.64
N VAL A 633 -19.81 -3.31 1.52
CA VAL A 633 -21.07 -2.57 1.57
C VAL A 633 -21.31 -2.01 2.97
N ALA A 634 -21.98 -0.87 3.03
CA ALA A 634 -22.47 -0.30 4.28
C ALA A 634 -23.91 0.21 4.07
N TYR A 635 -24.83 -0.30 4.90
CA TYR A 635 -26.25 -0.01 4.81
C TYR A 635 -26.73 0.71 6.08
N ALA A 636 -27.12 1.97 5.94
CA ALA A 636 -27.72 2.76 7.00
C ALA A 636 -29.15 2.27 7.27
N LEU A 637 -29.45 1.86 8.50
CA LEU A 637 -30.75 1.32 8.86
C LEU A 637 -31.81 2.44 8.93
N PRO A 638 -32.84 2.46 8.07
CA PRO A 638 -33.81 3.56 8.04
C PRO A 638 -34.69 3.64 9.30
N PHE A 639 -34.67 2.59 10.13
CA PHE A 639 -35.42 2.48 11.38
C PHE A 639 -34.56 2.68 12.65
N VAL A 640 -33.23 2.89 12.53
CA VAL A 640 -32.35 3.28 13.65
C VAL A 640 -31.40 4.38 13.19
N GLN A 641 -31.71 5.63 13.55
CA GLN A 641 -30.93 6.79 13.14
C GLN A 641 -29.45 6.65 13.55
N GLY A 642 -28.56 6.75 12.56
CA GLY A 642 -27.11 6.71 12.78
C GLY A 642 -26.49 5.32 12.92
N LEU A 643 -27.25 4.23 12.75
CA LEU A 643 -26.73 2.87 12.76
C LEU A 643 -26.54 2.32 11.33
N ASP A 644 -25.28 2.16 10.91
CA ASP A 644 -24.91 1.43 9.70
C ASP A 644 -24.58 -0.03 10.03
N VAL A 645 -25.06 -0.97 9.21
CA VAL A 645 -24.54 -2.34 9.15
C VAL A 645 -23.54 -2.45 8.01
N THR A 646 -22.36 -3.02 8.26
CA THR A 646 -21.32 -3.20 7.24
C THR A 646 -21.10 -4.69 6.94
N GLY A 647 -20.80 -4.97 5.67
CA GLY A 647 -20.50 -6.31 5.17
C GLY A 647 -19.32 -6.30 4.22
N GLY A 648 -18.52 -7.36 4.24
CA GLY A 648 -17.39 -7.57 3.38
C GLY A 648 -17.33 -8.99 2.83
N TRP A 649 -16.95 -9.13 1.57
CA TRP A 649 -16.60 -10.39 0.94
C TRP A 649 -15.35 -10.19 0.09
N ARG A 650 -14.34 -11.03 0.32
CA ARG A 650 -13.13 -11.12 -0.50
C ARG A 650 -12.94 -12.54 -1.02
N TYR A 651 -12.66 -12.65 -2.31
CA TYR A 651 -12.40 -13.91 -3.01
C TYR A 651 -11.08 -13.84 -3.77
N ALA A 652 -10.31 -14.93 -3.73
CA ALA A 652 -9.21 -15.17 -4.64
C ALA A 652 -9.25 -16.62 -5.14
N GLY A 653 -9.10 -16.79 -6.45
CA GLY A 653 -8.95 -18.10 -7.08
C GLY A 653 -7.59 -18.74 -6.75
N ALA A 654 -7.48 -20.05 -6.99
CA ALA A 654 -6.30 -20.86 -6.66
C ALA A 654 -4.97 -20.22 -7.10
N ASN A 655 -4.07 -20.01 -6.12
CA ASN A 655 -2.82 -19.28 -6.27
C ASN A 655 -1.65 -20.21 -6.60
N VAL A 656 -0.62 -19.73 -7.29
CA VAL A 656 0.56 -20.55 -7.67
C VAL A 656 1.63 -20.46 -6.57
N ALA A 657 2.05 -21.61 -6.06
CA ALA A 657 3.06 -21.74 -5.00
C ALA A 657 4.43 -22.26 -5.47
N ARG A 658 4.52 -22.79 -6.71
CA ARG A 658 5.77 -23.27 -7.33
C ARG A 658 5.87 -22.77 -8.77
N ALA A 659 7.06 -22.40 -9.23
CA ALA A 659 7.27 -21.70 -10.51
C ALA A 659 6.67 -22.42 -11.73
N ASP A 660 6.84 -23.74 -11.80
CA ASP A 660 6.27 -24.62 -12.82
C ASP A 660 4.73 -24.74 -12.77
N GLY A 661 4.07 -24.02 -11.87
CA GLY A 661 2.62 -24.07 -11.69
C GLY A 661 2.09 -25.42 -11.21
N GLY A 662 2.95 -26.35 -10.80
CA GLY A 662 2.61 -27.71 -10.39
C GLY A 662 2.00 -27.79 -9.00
N VAL A 663 2.29 -26.83 -8.13
CA VAL A 663 1.70 -26.72 -6.79
C VAL A 663 0.89 -25.43 -6.66
N ARG A 664 -0.31 -25.54 -6.08
CA ARG A 664 -1.28 -24.45 -5.99
C ARG A 664 -1.97 -24.42 -4.64
N ALA A 665 -2.03 -23.25 -4.01
CA ALA A 665 -2.96 -23.00 -2.92
C ALA A 665 -4.41 -23.06 -3.45
N PRO A 666 -5.35 -23.68 -2.72
CA PRO A 666 -6.77 -23.60 -3.04
C PRO A 666 -7.28 -22.15 -3.11
N ASP A 667 -8.41 -21.96 -3.77
CA ASP A 667 -9.17 -20.72 -3.69
C ASP A 667 -9.75 -20.50 -2.28
N TYR A 668 -10.16 -19.25 -2.01
CA TYR A 668 -10.86 -18.91 -0.79
C TYR A 668 -11.91 -17.82 -1.02
N SER A 669 -13.03 -17.93 -0.30
CA SER A 669 -13.87 -16.79 0.08
C SER A 669 -13.72 -16.54 1.57
N VAL A 670 -13.58 -15.27 1.95
CA VAL A 670 -13.58 -14.80 3.34
C VAL A 670 -14.59 -13.67 3.46
N PHE A 671 -15.32 -13.65 4.57
CA PHE A 671 -16.37 -12.67 4.84
C PHE A 671 -16.04 -11.89 6.09
N ASP A 672 -16.30 -10.59 6.04
CA ASP A 672 -16.14 -9.63 7.14
C ASP A 672 -17.52 -9.01 7.44
N ALA A 673 -17.76 -8.58 8.68
CA ALA A 673 -19.02 -7.91 9.06
C ALA A 673 -18.77 -6.81 10.09
N GLY A 674 -19.71 -5.89 10.27
CA GLY A 674 -19.58 -4.86 11.29
C GLY A 674 -20.82 -4.02 11.52
N LEU A 675 -20.71 -3.13 12.51
CA LEU A 675 -21.72 -2.15 12.91
C LEU A 675 -21.01 -0.81 13.16
N ARG A 676 -21.58 0.29 12.69
CA ARG A 676 -21.14 1.65 13.04
C ARG A 676 -22.32 2.41 13.62
N PHE A 677 -22.18 2.96 14.81
CA PHE A 677 -23.23 3.74 15.46
C PHE A 677 -22.77 5.17 15.73
N GLN A 678 -23.45 6.13 15.11
CA GLN A 678 -23.17 7.57 15.20
C GLN A 678 -24.29 8.26 15.97
N HIS A 679 -23.96 8.88 17.10
CA HIS A 679 -24.92 9.61 17.93
C HIS A 679 -24.30 10.88 18.52
N ARG A 680 -25.06 11.60 19.34
CA ARG A 680 -24.55 12.68 20.19
C ARG A 680 -24.55 12.27 21.66
N LEU A 681 -23.61 12.83 22.43
CA LEU A 681 -23.56 12.75 23.89
C LEU A 681 -23.12 14.11 24.41
N HIS A 682 -24.00 14.81 25.15
CA HIS A 682 -23.82 16.23 25.52
C HIS A 682 -23.38 17.08 24.30
N GLU A 683 -24.21 17.05 23.25
CA GLU A 683 -24.04 17.70 21.93
C GLU A 683 -22.86 17.23 21.05
N ARG A 684 -21.78 16.73 21.68
CA ARG A 684 -20.59 16.19 21.03
C ARG A 684 -20.93 14.96 20.18
N ALA A 685 -20.38 14.89 18.98
CA ALA A 685 -20.51 13.71 18.13
C ALA A 685 -19.70 12.54 18.70
N VAL A 686 -20.32 11.35 18.71
CA VAL A 686 -19.69 10.08 19.10
C VAL A 686 -19.93 9.07 17.99
N THR A 687 -18.89 8.33 17.61
CA THR A 687 -18.96 7.25 16.62
C THR A 687 -18.32 5.99 17.18
N TRP A 688 -19.11 4.93 17.32
CA TRP A 688 -18.64 3.58 17.62
C TRP A 688 -18.46 2.81 16.32
N ASN A 689 -17.38 2.04 16.18
CA ASN A 689 -17.20 1.07 15.10
C ASN A 689 -16.85 -0.30 15.69
N LEU A 690 -17.65 -1.32 15.40
CA LEU A 690 -17.34 -2.72 15.63
C LEU A 690 -17.14 -3.38 14.26
N SER A 691 -15.98 -3.99 14.02
CA SER A 691 -15.75 -4.83 12.84
C SER A 691 -15.23 -6.20 13.24
N VAL A 692 -15.62 -7.22 12.49
CA VAL A 692 -15.18 -8.61 12.64
C VAL A 692 -14.72 -9.09 11.27
N ASP A 693 -13.40 -9.12 11.07
CA ASP A 693 -12.79 -9.69 9.88
C ASP A 693 -12.77 -11.23 9.98
N ASN A 694 -12.95 -11.93 8.86
CA ASN A 694 -13.00 -13.40 8.78
C ASN A 694 -14.01 -14.04 9.75
N VAL A 695 -15.29 -13.66 9.68
CA VAL A 695 -16.36 -14.04 10.63
C VAL A 695 -16.51 -15.56 10.84
N PHE A 696 -16.24 -16.34 9.79
CA PHE A 696 -16.30 -17.81 9.80
C PHE A 696 -14.99 -18.50 10.23
N ASN A 697 -13.97 -17.73 10.65
CA ASN A 697 -12.62 -18.19 11.02
C ASN A 697 -11.96 -19.10 9.97
N ARG A 698 -12.25 -18.88 8.68
CA ARG A 698 -11.76 -19.70 7.56
C ARG A 698 -10.24 -19.71 7.56
N PHE A 699 -9.63 -20.89 7.40
CA PHE A 699 -8.22 -21.03 7.05
C PHE A 699 -8.05 -20.87 5.53
N TYR A 700 -7.02 -20.14 5.12
CA TYR A 700 -6.63 -19.96 3.72
C TYR A 700 -5.15 -19.58 3.64
N TRP A 701 -4.49 -19.87 2.53
CA TRP A 701 -3.18 -19.31 2.21
C TRP A 701 -3.40 -17.93 1.57
N ARG A 702 -2.91 -16.87 2.22
CA ARG A 702 -3.10 -15.47 1.81
C ARG A 702 -2.14 -15.07 0.69
N ASP A 703 -0.89 -15.49 0.84
CA ASP A 703 0.26 -15.15 0.00
C ASP A 703 1.08 -16.43 -0.20
N THR A 704 1.55 -16.68 -1.43
CA THR A 704 2.37 -17.84 -1.81
C THR A 704 3.57 -17.44 -2.68
N GLY A 705 4.18 -16.30 -2.33
CA GLY A 705 5.24 -15.64 -3.10
C GLY A 705 6.65 -16.20 -2.92
N SER A 706 7.61 -15.40 -3.37
CA SER A 706 9.03 -15.66 -3.19
C SER A 706 9.79 -14.36 -2.91
N SER A 707 10.71 -14.34 -1.94
CA SER A 707 11.53 -13.17 -1.61
C SER A 707 12.88 -13.63 -1.04
N GLY A 708 13.99 -13.10 -1.56
CA GLY A 708 15.34 -13.43 -1.10
C GLY A 708 15.80 -14.89 -1.31
N GLY A 709 14.90 -15.83 -1.64
CA GLY A 709 15.11 -17.28 -1.71
C GLY A 709 14.06 -18.10 -0.99
N ASP A 710 13.38 -17.48 -0.03
CA ASP A 710 12.22 -18.04 0.66
C ASP A 710 11.01 -18.09 -0.27
N TYR A 711 10.53 -19.30 -0.58
CA TYR A 711 9.25 -19.56 -1.26
C TYR A 711 8.16 -19.76 -0.20
N TYR A 712 7.78 -18.66 0.43
CA TYR A 712 6.90 -18.63 1.58
C TYR A 712 5.42 -18.87 1.24
N LEU A 713 4.72 -19.35 2.26
CA LEU A 713 3.29 -19.53 2.36
C LEU A 713 2.86 -18.82 3.66
N PHE A 714 2.15 -17.71 3.55
CA PHE A 714 1.59 -17.04 4.73
C PHE A 714 0.12 -17.43 4.91
N PRO A 715 -0.28 -17.99 6.08
CA PRO A 715 -1.68 -18.22 6.37
C PRO A 715 -2.42 -16.88 6.49
N GLY A 716 -3.71 -16.90 6.18
CA GLY A 716 -4.62 -15.81 6.48
C GLY A 716 -4.93 -15.74 7.98
N ALA A 717 -4.98 -14.51 8.50
CA ALA A 717 -5.33 -14.23 9.89
C ALA A 717 -6.62 -14.96 10.33
N PRO A 718 -6.76 -15.31 11.62
CA PRO A 718 -7.99 -15.87 12.16
C PRO A 718 -9.14 -14.86 12.08
N ARG A 719 -10.30 -15.23 12.63
CA ARG A 719 -11.33 -14.25 12.95
C ARG A 719 -10.74 -13.18 13.88
N GLN A 720 -10.91 -11.91 13.55
CA GLN A 720 -10.39 -10.77 14.33
C GLN A 720 -11.51 -9.78 14.58
N ALA A 721 -11.83 -9.50 15.85
CA ALA A 721 -12.85 -8.52 16.21
C ALA A 721 -12.18 -7.22 16.70
N ARG A 722 -12.62 -6.05 16.23
CA ARG A 722 -12.04 -4.74 16.56
C ARG A 722 -13.15 -3.77 16.97
N LEU A 723 -13.02 -3.16 18.14
CA LEU A 723 -13.92 -2.12 18.63
C LEU A 723 -13.16 -0.79 18.74
N SER A 724 -13.70 0.27 18.17
CA SER A 724 -13.25 1.64 18.43
C SER A 724 -14.41 2.58 18.74
N VAL A 725 -14.08 3.67 19.43
CA VAL A 725 -14.98 4.79 19.69
C VAL A 725 -14.23 6.11 19.51
N THR A 726 -14.78 6.98 18.69
CA THR A 726 -14.27 8.32 18.39
C THR A 726 -15.23 9.37 18.96
N PHE A 727 -14.69 10.33 19.72
CA PHE A 727 -15.42 11.43 20.34
C PHE A 727 -14.94 12.77 19.81
N ALA A 728 -15.86 13.72 19.61
CA ALA A 728 -15.51 15.15 19.49
C ALA A 728 -15.17 15.76 20.86
N LEU A 729 -14.14 16.63 20.90
CA LEU A 729 -13.55 17.20 22.12
C LEU A 729 -13.90 18.68 22.34
#